data_AF-A0A2E2TXK0-F1
#
_entry.id   AF-A0A2E2TXK0-F1
#
_cell.length_a   1.000
_cell.length_b   1.000
_cell.length_c   1.000
_cell.angle_alpha   90.00
_cell.angle_beta   90.00
_cell.angle_gamma   90.00
#
_symmetry.space_group_name_H-M   'P 1'
#
loop_
_entity.id
_entity.type
_entity.pdbx_description
1 polymer ?
#
loop_
_entity_poly.entity_id
_entity_poly.type
_entity_poly.pdbx_seq_one_letter_code
_entity_poly.pdbx_strand_id
1 'polypeptide(L)'
;MKRMLGKQQHRQHMLNGFLIVLFMGLILSLWMIRSANQSVQWYASKSQFLLNKALEVEEQIEKYAKGNGGEKPLEVTMIEVDRYLMELKNRSDNEANNDWKIKFQSRLTKLEQAWQKDKNIIERIQLSQGMGSESEKLAIELQAQVIELSRMVKMNQSFQLLDRRQSNSITQALEEFQKNLNAVALNEQALNFKLLETVERNLSPFIEAKGNRREIVDPKIAAQLVLINKGMEGLKAEFRTNSKIRQIIENYESDLFQHASRLSLLLGEKPSNPLGTTLVALLITAAIIIMLCVQNLWQRKFNDGLVAQLLSEQEETEERIKLFTHEVSNMIDGNLNVEFTVSDGPTKELAETMNMAVQSIDRMIRRVIMQIKKIQHDTMSANAMFSQTQTMFGKEDKIINAAIDNMKNVSTVLMKSSQHSDSVIAEAEQTASDATTNVNRIREGLADIIGIADKMINLREIVGRVVQNQESIQQNISAVEDATEQTVILALNAAIQAASANQGGQGFAIVATEMQELADQIEETMNDIKSQLSSVSKGLVDISASVENTTEVIEGEIVLTRETEQCLNAIEMAANQLEGVISAAAKATAVESEEAQSVINSSDQLNSGMKHLGASLSEIQAALEAISIDSNRLTDDINTFVLWEDNHAK
;
A
#
# COMPACT_ATOMS: atom_id res chain seq x y z
N MET A 1 110.75 18.23 -30.67
CA MET A 1 109.81 17.32 -29.95
C MET A 1 108.70 18.05 -29.18
N LYS A 2 108.95 19.04 -28.32
CA LYS A 2 107.87 19.78 -27.60
C LYS A 2 106.80 20.45 -28.49
N ARG A 3 107.16 20.93 -29.69
CA ARG A 3 106.17 21.46 -30.67
C ARG A 3 105.32 20.40 -31.39
N MET A 4 105.70 19.12 -31.35
CA MET A 4 104.92 18.01 -31.93
C MET A 4 103.94 17.42 -30.92
N LEU A 5 104.33 17.32 -29.64
CA LEU A 5 103.44 16.87 -28.55
C LEU A 5 102.27 17.83 -28.29
N GLY A 6 102.49 19.15 -28.34
CA GLY A 6 101.42 20.14 -28.19
C GLY A 6 100.35 20.10 -29.31
N LYS A 7 100.73 19.76 -30.54
CA LYS A 7 99.78 19.59 -31.66
C LYS A 7 98.97 18.30 -31.56
N GLN A 8 99.47 17.28 -30.86
CA GLN A 8 98.77 16.01 -30.67
C GLN A 8 97.72 16.11 -29.56
N GLN A 9 98.05 16.74 -28.44
CA GLN A 9 97.13 16.91 -27.31
C GLN A 9 95.94 17.82 -27.66
N HIS A 10 96.18 18.87 -28.47
CA HIS A 10 95.11 19.75 -28.94
C HIS A 10 94.15 19.06 -29.93
N ARG A 11 94.65 18.12 -30.75
CA ARG A 11 93.79 17.29 -31.61
C ARG A 11 92.94 16.30 -30.81
N GLN A 12 93.45 15.78 -29.69
CA GLN A 12 92.72 14.82 -28.85
C GLN A 12 91.58 15.49 -28.07
N HIS A 13 91.81 16.69 -27.53
CA HIS A 13 90.76 17.47 -26.87
C HIS A 13 89.68 17.95 -27.85
N MET A 14 90.05 18.33 -29.08
CA MET A 14 89.08 18.64 -30.13
C MET A 14 88.23 17.41 -30.49
N LEU A 15 88.82 16.21 -30.56
CA LEU A 15 88.10 14.97 -30.87
C LEU A 15 87.08 14.60 -29.78
N ASN A 16 87.50 14.70 -28.51
CA ASN A 16 86.62 14.39 -27.37
C ASN A 16 85.48 15.42 -27.23
N GLY A 17 85.76 16.71 -27.49
CA GLY A 17 84.72 17.73 -27.53
C GLY A 17 83.67 17.47 -28.62
N PHE A 18 84.11 17.00 -29.79
CA PHE A 18 83.22 16.67 -30.90
C PHE A 18 82.33 15.44 -30.61
N LEU A 19 82.89 14.43 -29.93
CA LEU A 19 82.18 13.22 -29.51
C LEU A 19 81.08 13.50 -28.49
N ILE A 20 81.32 14.39 -27.52
CA ILE A 20 80.33 14.75 -26.50
C ILE A 20 79.15 15.50 -27.12
N VAL A 21 79.40 16.42 -28.05
CA VAL A 21 78.35 17.17 -28.75
C VAL A 21 77.48 16.24 -29.62
N LEU A 22 78.10 15.25 -30.28
CA LEU A 22 77.36 14.22 -31.03
C LEU A 22 76.49 13.35 -30.12
N PHE A 23 76.99 12.96 -28.94
CA PHE A 23 76.26 12.12 -27.99
C PHE A 23 75.05 12.85 -27.38
N MET A 24 75.21 14.14 -27.04
CA MET A 24 74.11 14.99 -26.56
C MET A 24 73.02 15.18 -27.62
N GLY A 25 73.40 15.36 -28.89
CA GLY A 25 72.45 15.45 -30.00
C GLY A 25 71.63 14.17 -30.19
N LEU A 26 72.25 13.01 -29.98
CA LEU A 26 71.60 11.70 -30.12
C LEU A 26 70.57 11.47 -29.00
N ILE A 27 70.89 11.83 -27.75
CA ILE A 27 69.97 11.73 -26.61
C ILE A 27 68.76 12.67 -26.77
N LEU A 28 68.98 13.92 -27.18
CA LEU A 28 67.90 14.88 -27.45
C LEU A 28 66.97 14.40 -28.58
N SER A 29 67.52 13.77 -29.62
CA SER A 29 66.74 13.23 -30.73
C SER A 29 65.89 12.02 -30.33
N LEU A 30 66.43 11.12 -29.50
CA LEU A 30 65.69 9.97 -28.96
C LEU A 30 64.57 10.40 -28.00
N TRP A 31 64.81 11.43 -27.20
CA TRP A 31 63.79 12.00 -26.30
C TRP A 31 62.63 12.64 -27.08
N MET A 32 62.93 13.38 -28.15
CA MET A 32 61.92 13.96 -29.05
C MET A 32 61.09 12.89 -29.78
N ILE A 33 61.72 11.78 -30.22
CA ILE A 33 61.01 10.66 -30.85
C ILE A 33 60.07 9.96 -29.86
N ARG A 34 60.52 9.73 -28.62
CA ARG A 34 59.70 9.09 -27.57
C ARG A 34 58.52 9.96 -27.16
N SER A 35 58.73 11.26 -27.00
CA SER A 35 57.66 12.23 -26.68
C SER A 35 56.60 12.30 -27.79
N ALA A 36 57.01 12.36 -29.06
CA ALA A 36 56.09 12.35 -30.19
C ALA A 36 55.25 11.07 -30.24
N ASN A 37 55.86 9.89 -30.02
CA ASN A 37 55.18 8.60 -30.09
C ASN A 37 54.19 8.36 -28.92
N GLN A 38 54.51 8.83 -27.71
CA GLN A 38 53.60 8.76 -26.56
C GLN A 38 52.32 9.60 -26.73
N SER A 39 52.43 10.77 -27.40
CA SER A 39 51.25 11.59 -27.70
C SER A 39 50.27 10.86 -28.61
N VAL A 40 50.78 10.20 -29.67
CA VAL A 40 49.96 9.49 -30.67
C VAL A 40 49.25 8.29 -30.04
N GLN A 41 49.95 7.50 -29.23
CA GLN A 41 49.35 6.35 -28.54
C GLN A 41 48.28 6.74 -27.52
N TRP A 42 48.45 7.87 -26.82
CA TRP A 42 47.44 8.37 -25.89
C TRP A 42 46.13 8.77 -26.60
N TYR A 43 46.24 9.50 -27.71
CA TYR A 43 45.06 9.89 -28.50
C TYR A 43 44.36 8.67 -29.12
N ALA A 44 45.11 7.69 -29.63
CA ALA A 44 44.57 6.47 -30.23
C ALA A 44 43.82 5.57 -29.22
N SER A 45 44.38 5.40 -28.01
CA SER A 45 43.72 4.62 -26.95
C SER A 45 42.41 5.28 -26.48
N LYS A 46 42.39 6.62 -26.36
CA LYS A 46 41.21 7.35 -25.90
C LYS A 46 40.12 7.47 -26.96
N SER A 47 40.46 7.52 -28.25
CA SER A 47 39.44 7.48 -29.31
C SER A 47 38.76 6.12 -29.42
N GLN A 48 39.49 5.04 -29.16
CA GLN A 48 38.93 3.70 -29.15
C GLN A 48 37.97 3.48 -27.98
N PHE A 49 38.27 4.08 -26.80
CA PHE A 49 37.34 4.11 -25.68
C PHE A 49 36.04 4.85 -26.01
N LEU A 50 36.12 6.04 -26.63
CA LEU A 50 34.94 6.80 -27.05
C LEU A 50 34.11 6.09 -28.12
N LEU A 51 34.75 5.35 -29.04
CA LEU A 51 34.06 4.56 -30.04
C LEU A 51 33.22 3.44 -29.39
N ASN A 52 33.79 2.75 -28.41
CA ASN A 52 33.08 1.71 -27.66
C ASN A 52 31.91 2.28 -26.85
N LYS A 53 32.09 3.46 -26.24
CA LYS A 53 31.02 4.13 -25.49
C LYS A 53 29.92 4.70 -26.37
N ALA A 54 30.25 5.22 -27.55
CA ALA A 54 29.26 5.63 -28.54
C ALA A 54 28.37 4.46 -28.98
N LEU A 55 28.97 3.28 -29.19
CA LEU A 55 28.25 2.05 -29.51
C LEU A 55 27.32 1.60 -28.36
N GLU A 56 27.83 1.64 -27.11
CA GLU A 56 27.03 1.30 -25.91
C GLU A 56 25.81 2.24 -25.76
N VAL A 57 25.97 3.53 -26.07
CA VAL A 57 24.87 4.51 -26.04
C VAL A 57 23.84 4.23 -27.13
N GLU A 58 24.26 4.01 -28.37
CA GLU A 58 23.36 3.69 -29.48
C GLU A 58 22.57 2.40 -29.22
N GLU A 59 23.23 1.34 -28.74
CA GLU A 59 22.58 0.06 -28.43
C GLU A 59 21.54 0.19 -27.32
N GLN A 60 21.82 1.02 -26.29
CA GLN A 60 20.86 1.27 -25.21
C GLN A 60 19.67 2.09 -25.71
N ILE A 61 19.88 3.16 -26.49
CA ILE A 61 18.78 3.94 -27.08
C ILE A 61 17.89 3.03 -27.97
N GLU A 62 18.49 2.12 -28.72
CA GLU A 62 17.76 1.16 -29.56
C GLU A 62 16.99 0.11 -28.75
N LYS A 63 17.56 -0.41 -27.66
CA LYS A 63 16.86 -1.30 -26.71
C LYS A 63 15.64 -0.62 -26.10
N TYR A 64 15.78 0.66 -25.71
CA TYR A 64 14.68 1.49 -25.23
C TYR A 64 13.61 1.74 -26.30
N ALA A 65 14.00 2.05 -27.54
CA ALA A 65 13.08 2.21 -28.66
C ALA A 65 12.25 0.94 -28.91
N LYS A 66 12.86 -0.25 -28.68
CA LYS A 66 12.22 -1.57 -28.80
C LYS A 66 11.41 -2.00 -27.56
N GLY A 67 11.35 -1.19 -26.51
CA GLY A 67 10.57 -1.46 -25.30
C GLY A 67 11.22 -2.41 -24.29
N ASN A 68 12.51 -2.74 -24.45
CA ASN A 68 13.24 -3.59 -23.52
C ASN A 68 14.04 -2.69 -22.56
N GLY A 69 13.66 -2.67 -21.28
CA GLY A 69 14.33 -1.86 -20.25
C GLY A 69 15.84 -2.11 -20.20
N GLY A 70 16.64 -1.03 -20.18
CA GLY A 70 18.10 -1.10 -20.20
C GLY A 70 18.70 -1.52 -18.85
N GLU A 71 19.73 -2.37 -18.88
CA GLU A 71 20.38 -2.99 -17.71
C GLU A 71 21.33 -2.08 -16.90
N LYS A 72 21.60 -0.84 -17.34
CA LYS A 72 22.49 0.10 -16.62
C LYS A 72 21.89 1.51 -16.54
N PRO A 73 22.15 2.29 -15.46
CA PRO A 73 21.71 3.67 -15.37
C PRO A 73 22.41 4.52 -16.44
N LEU A 74 21.64 5.09 -17.39
CA LEU A 74 22.18 5.93 -18.47
C LEU A 74 23.00 7.13 -17.96
N GLU A 75 22.75 7.55 -16.72
CA GLU A 75 23.42 8.65 -16.04
C GLU A 75 24.93 8.42 -15.85
N VAL A 76 25.36 7.19 -15.55
CA VAL A 76 26.78 6.84 -15.39
C VAL A 76 27.51 6.96 -16.74
N THR A 77 26.87 6.47 -17.81
CA THR A 77 27.42 6.53 -19.17
C THR A 77 27.51 7.98 -19.68
N MET A 78 26.53 8.83 -19.36
CA MET A 78 26.56 10.27 -19.70
C MET A 78 27.71 11.00 -19.04
N ILE A 79 27.92 10.78 -17.73
CA ILE A 79 29.00 11.40 -16.95
C ILE A 79 30.37 11.00 -17.50
N GLU A 80 30.53 9.73 -17.91
CA GLU A 80 31.77 9.24 -18.52
C GLU A 80 32.04 9.94 -19.85
N VAL A 81 31.08 9.96 -20.78
CA VAL A 81 31.26 10.58 -22.11
C VAL A 81 31.53 12.08 -22.01
N ASP A 82 30.82 12.82 -21.15
CA ASP A 82 31.04 14.25 -20.90
C ASP A 82 32.47 14.53 -20.37
N ARG A 83 32.92 13.73 -19.40
CA ARG A 83 34.28 13.83 -18.86
C ARG A 83 35.34 13.61 -19.94
N TYR A 84 35.13 12.62 -20.81
CA TYR A 84 36.09 12.27 -21.84
C TYR A 84 36.16 13.29 -22.99
N LEU A 85 35.03 13.85 -23.42
CA LEU A 85 35.02 14.93 -24.40
C LEU A 85 35.74 16.17 -23.86
N MET A 86 35.56 16.49 -22.57
CA MET A 86 36.26 17.56 -21.89
C MET A 86 37.78 17.32 -21.80
N GLU A 87 38.22 16.11 -21.50
CA GLU A 87 39.64 15.73 -21.51
C GLU A 87 40.29 15.90 -22.90
N LEU A 88 39.59 15.47 -23.97
CA LEU A 88 40.08 15.62 -25.35
C LEU A 88 40.19 17.08 -25.75
N LYS A 89 39.20 17.90 -25.40
CA LYS A 89 39.18 19.33 -25.69
C LYS A 89 40.34 20.05 -25.01
N ASN A 90 40.47 19.88 -23.69
CA ASN A 90 41.53 20.48 -22.89
C ASN A 90 42.94 20.12 -23.39
N ARG A 91 43.15 18.88 -23.81
CA ARG A 91 44.45 18.45 -24.31
C ARG A 91 44.72 18.92 -25.74
N SER A 92 43.69 18.99 -26.58
CA SER A 92 43.81 19.55 -27.94
C SER A 92 44.14 21.05 -27.93
N ASP A 93 43.64 21.79 -26.95
CA ASP A 93 43.92 23.22 -26.82
C ASP A 93 45.41 23.49 -26.56
N ASN A 94 46.09 22.55 -25.88
CA ASN A 94 47.53 22.59 -25.59
C ASN A 94 48.45 22.13 -26.74
N GLU A 95 47.91 21.65 -27.86
CA GLU A 95 48.70 21.24 -29.04
C GLU A 95 49.11 22.45 -29.91
N ALA A 96 50.26 22.35 -30.59
CA ALA A 96 50.75 23.41 -31.48
C ALA A 96 49.77 23.66 -32.65
N ASN A 97 49.55 24.92 -33.01
CA ASN A 97 48.56 25.30 -34.02
C ASN A 97 48.99 24.85 -35.43
N ASN A 98 48.39 23.77 -35.94
CA ASN A 98 48.68 23.19 -37.25
C ASN A 98 47.38 22.70 -37.95
N ASP A 99 47.46 22.40 -39.25
CA ASP A 99 46.30 21.95 -40.06
C ASP A 99 45.60 20.73 -39.46
N TRP A 100 46.36 19.85 -38.80
CA TRP A 100 45.83 18.70 -38.09
C TRP A 100 44.99 19.09 -36.87
N LYS A 101 45.44 20.03 -36.04
CA LYS A 101 44.69 20.55 -34.87
C LYS A 101 43.35 21.16 -35.31
N ILE A 102 43.36 21.94 -36.40
CA ILE A 102 42.14 22.56 -36.95
C ILE A 102 41.14 21.48 -37.40
N LYS A 103 41.59 20.46 -38.13
CA LYS A 103 40.76 19.32 -38.55
C LYS A 103 40.28 18.49 -37.36
N PHE A 104 41.11 18.30 -36.35
CA PHE A 104 40.79 17.56 -35.12
C PHE A 104 39.72 18.30 -34.31
N GLN A 105 39.91 19.58 -34.01
CA GLN A 105 38.94 20.40 -33.30
C GLN A 105 37.61 20.49 -34.06
N SER A 106 37.64 20.62 -35.40
CA SER A 106 36.42 20.61 -36.22
C SER A 106 35.64 19.29 -36.11
N ARG A 107 36.33 18.14 -36.14
CA ARG A 107 35.68 16.82 -35.97
C ARG A 107 35.22 16.59 -34.54
N LEU A 108 35.98 17.06 -33.54
CA LEU A 108 35.59 17.01 -32.14
C LEU A 108 34.34 17.84 -31.86
N THR A 109 34.22 19.04 -32.42
CA THR A 109 33.01 19.87 -32.29
C THR A 109 31.77 19.21 -32.91
N LYS A 110 31.92 18.54 -34.07
CA LYS A 110 30.80 17.79 -34.66
C LYS A 110 30.41 16.58 -33.80
N LEU A 111 31.38 15.92 -33.16
CA LEU A 111 31.12 14.86 -32.19
C LEU A 111 30.41 15.39 -30.93
N GLU A 112 30.84 16.54 -30.40
CA GLU A 112 30.18 17.23 -29.28
C GLU A 112 28.72 17.57 -29.65
N GLN A 113 28.46 18.05 -30.87
CA GLN A 113 27.10 18.35 -31.34
C GLN A 113 26.22 17.10 -31.44
N ALA A 114 26.76 16.00 -32.00
CA ALA A 114 26.06 14.72 -32.05
C ALA A 114 25.77 14.18 -30.64
N TRP A 115 26.73 14.30 -29.72
CA TRP A 115 26.55 13.91 -28.32
C TRP A 115 25.49 14.74 -27.62
N GLN A 116 25.43 16.06 -27.81
CA GLN A 116 24.37 16.89 -27.23
C GLN A 116 22.98 16.49 -27.76
N LYS A 117 22.87 16.08 -29.02
CA LYS A 117 21.63 15.58 -29.61
C LYS A 117 21.18 14.28 -28.93
N ASP A 118 22.10 13.31 -28.78
CA ASP A 118 21.85 12.04 -28.08
C ASP A 118 21.54 12.25 -26.60
N LYS A 119 22.25 13.15 -25.93
CA LYS A 119 22.03 13.53 -24.53
C LYS A 119 20.61 14.05 -24.29
N ASN A 120 20.10 14.91 -25.17
CA ASN A 120 18.72 15.41 -25.11
C ASN A 120 17.68 14.28 -25.29
N ILE A 121 17.98 13.25 -26.09
CA ILE A 121 17.10 12.08 -26.25
C ILE A 121 17.14 11.21 -25.00
N ILE A 122 18.32 10.99 -24.42
CA ILE A 122 18.50 10.25 -23.18
C ILE A 122 17.74 10.92 -22.03
N GLU A 123 17.83 12.25 -21.89
CA GLU A 123 17.07 13.00 -20.88
C GLU A 123 15.55 12.89 -21.11
N ARG A 124 15.08 12.83 -22.36
CA ARG A 124 13.68 12.56 -22.70
C ARG A 124 13.24 11.13 -22.38
N ILE A 125 14.12 10.15 -22.56
CA ILE A 125 13.89 8.75 -22.15
C ILE A 125 13.76 8.68 -20.63
N GLN A 126 14.64 9.34 -19.88
CA GLN A 126 14.56 9.41 -18.41
C GLN A 126 13.27 10.10 -17.93
N LEU A 127 12.86 11.19 -18.58
CA LEU A 127 11.56 11.83 -18.32
C LEU A 127 10.38 10.86 -18.57
N SER A 128 10.44 10.06 -19.64
CA SER A 128 9.40 9.05 -19.93
C SER A 128 9.34 7.91 -18.91
N GLN A 129 10.49 7.53 -18.32
CA GLN A 129 10.53 6.55 -17.22
C GLN A 129 9.92 7.11 -15.93
N GLY A 130 10.15 8.39 -15.62
CA GLY A 130 9.47 9.08 -14.52
C GLY A 130 7.96 9.26 -14.74
N MET A 131 7.51 9.32 -16.00
CA MET A 131 6.08 9.36 -16.35
C MET A 131 5.39 8.00 -16.23
N GLY A 132 6.14 6.89 -16.32
CA GLY A 132 5.62 5.54 -16.08
C GLY A 132 5.01 5.39 -14.68
N SER A 133 5.71 5.87 -13.64
CA SER A 133 5.22 5.84 -12.27
C SER A 133 4.02 6.77 -12.04
N GLU A 134 3.95 7.92 -12.71
CA GLU A 134 2.81 8.83 -12.57
C GLU A 134 1.58 8.27 -13.32
N SER A 135 1.76 7.61 -14.47
CA SER A 135 0.68 6.92 -15.18
C SER A 135 0.16 5.70 -14.42
N GLU A 136 1.03 4.96 -13.74
CA GLU A 136 0.68 3.84 -12.85
C GLU A 136 -0.10 4.35 -11.63
N LYS A 137 0.37 5.42 -11.00
CA LYS A 137 -0.30 6.09 -9.87
C LYS A 137 -1.67 6.65 -10.27
N LEU A 138 -1.77 7.33 -11.42
CA LEU A 138 -3.05 7.83 -11.95
C LEU A 138 -3.98 6.67 -12.31
N ALA A 139 -3.47 5.54 -12.82
CA ALA A 139 -4.28 4.36 -13.12
C ALA A 139 -4.82 3.71 -11.83
N ILE A 140 -3.99 3.59 -10.78
CA ILE A 140 -4.40 3.10 -9.46
C ILE A 140 -5.46 4.02 -8.83
N GLU A 141 -5.24 5.33 -8.87
CA GLU A 141 -6.17 6.31 -8.32
C GLU A 141 -7.51 6.30 -9.08
N LEU A 142 -7.47 6.22 -10.41
CA LEU A 142 -8.65 6.10 -11.25
C LEU A 142 -9.38 4.78 -11.03
N GLN A 143 -8.64 3.69 -10.80
CA GLN A 143 -9.20 2.38 -10.48
C GLN A 143 -10.00 2.41 -9.19
N ALA A 144 -9.47 3.03 -8.13
CA ALA A 144 -10.20 3.22 -6.88
C ALA A 144 -11.52 3.96 -7.10
N GLN A 145 -11.50 5.00 -7.95
CA GLN A 145 -12.70 5.78 -8.25
C GLN A 145 -13.74 4.98 -9.06
N VAL A 146 -13.31 4.14 -10.00
CA VAL A 146 -14.16 3.27 -10.82
C VAL A 146 -14.79 2.14 -10.01
N ILE A 147 -14.04 1.56 -9.05
CA ILE A 147 -14.55 0.56 -8.10
C ILE A 147 -15.69 1.17 -7.28
N GLU A 148 -15.47 2.38 -6.77
CA GLU A 148 -16.47 3.09 -5.96
C GLU A 148 -17.73 3.41 -6.78
N LEU A 149 -17.58 3.87 -8.03
CA LEU A 149 -18.72 4.07 -8.93
C LEU A 149 -19.47 2.75 -9.21
N SER A 150 -18.76 1.64 -9.41
CA SER A 150 -19.36 0.31 -9.64
C SER A 150 -20.17 -0.14 -8.41
N ARG A 151 -19.66 0.11 -7.20
CA ARG A 151 -20.37 -0.14 -5.93
C ARG A 151 -21.63 0.73 -5.84
N MET A 152 -21.53 2.03 -6.14
CA MET A 152 -22.66 2.95 -6.13
C MET A 152 -23.75 2.54 -7.15
N VAL A 153 -23.37 2.15 -8.37
CA VAL A 153 -24.31 1.67 -9.40
C VAL A 153 -25.00 0.37 -8.96
N LYS A 154 -24.27 -0.58 -8.37
CA LYS A 154 -24.83 -1.83 -7.81
C LYS A 154 -25.80 -1.56 -6.66
N MET A 155 -25.49 -0.62 -5.75
CA MET A 155 -26.41 -0.25 -4.67
C MET A 155 -27.67 0.47 -5.16
N ASN A 156 -27.55 1.29 -6.21
CA ASN A 156 -28.71 1.96 -6.82
C ASN A 156 -29.59 0.97 -7.61
N GLN A 157 -29.03 -0.14 -8.09
CA GLN A 157 -29.77 -1.26 -8.68
C GLN A 157 -30.77 -1.89 -7.69
N SER A 158 -30.48 -1.81 -6.38
CA SER A 158 -31.36 -2.23 -5.28
C SER A 158 -32.54 -1.28 -5.06
N PHE A 159 -32.37 0.00 -5.40
CA PHE A 159 -33.33 1.08 -5.20
C PHE A 159 -33.93 1.53 -6.54
N GLN A 160 -34.69 0.67 -7.25
CA GLN A 160 -35.66 0.95 -8.35
C GLN A 160 -35.40 2.05 -9.43
N LEU A 161 -34.22 2.68 -9.52
CA LEU A 161 -33.99 3.91 -10.31
C LEU A 161 -33.34 3.64 -11.67
N LEU A 162 -32.76 2.46 -11.87
CA LEU A 162 -32.13 2.04 -13.13
C LEU A 162 -32.88 0.83 -13.70
N ASP A 163 -33.19 0.86 -15.00
CA ASP A 163 -33.60 -0.36 -15.72
C ASP A 163 -32.48 -1.41 -15.57
N ARG A 164 -32.87 -2.62 -15.19
CA ARG A 164 -31.97 -3.76 -14.92
C ARG A 164 -31.02 -4.02 -16.10
N ARG A 165 -31.47 -3.79 -17.35
CA ARG A 165 -30.61 -3.91 -18.55
C ARG A 165 -29.54 -2.82 -18.63
N GLN A 166 -29.89 -1.58 -18.33
CA GLN A 166 -28.95 -0.45 -18.36
C GLN A 166 -27.91 -0.57 -17.25
N SER A 167 -28.35 -0.93 -16.03
CA SER A 167 -27.43 -1.15 -14.91
C SER A 167 -26.44 -2.28 -15.21
N ASN A 168 -26.89 -3.39 -15.81
CA ASN A 168 -25.99 -4.48 -16.18
C ASN A 168 -24.98 -4.05 -17.25
N SER A 169 -25.41 -3.26 -18.25
CA SER A 169 -24.50 -2.73 -19.27
C SER A 169 -23.47 -1.76 -18.71
N ILE A 170 -23.84 -0.94 -17.71
CA ILE A 170 -22.93 -0.02 -17.03
C ILE A 170 -21.92 -0.81 -16.18
N THR A 171 -22.40 -1.77 -15.38
CA THR A 171 -21.54 -2.63 -14.56
C THR A 171 -20.53 -3.39 -15.41
N GLN A 172 -20.96 -3.97 -16.53
CA GLN A 172 -20.08 -4.69 -17.44
C GLN A 172 -19.01 -3.77 -18.08
N ALA A 173 -19.40 -2.55 -18.46
CA ALA A 173 -18.46 -1.57 -19.00
C ALA A 173 -17.44 -1.09 -17.94
N LEU A 174 -17.86 -0.94 -16.68
CA LEU A 174 -16.98 -0.59 -15.56
C LEU A 174 -16.00 -1.74 -15.23
N GLU A 175 -16.45 -2.99 -15.27
CA GLU A 175 -15.59 -4.17 -15.04
C GLU A 175 -14.54 -4.33 -16.14
N GLU A 176 -14.91 -4.16 -17.42
CA GLU A 176 -13.94 -4.14 -18.51
C GLU A 176 -12.97 -2.95 -18.43
N PHE A 177 -13.46 -1.77 -18.01
CA PHE A 177 -12.61 -0.60 -17.81
C PHE A 177 -11.60 -0.81 -16.67
N GLN A 178 -12.04 -1.41 -15.56
CA GLN A 178 -11.18 -1.78 -14.44
C GLN A 178 -10.10 -2.79 -14.85
N LYS A 179 -10.44 -3.75 -15.71
CA LYS A 179 -9.47 -4.70 -16.27
C LYS A 179 -8.41 -4.00 -17.14
N ASN A 180 -8.80 -2.99 -17.92
CA ASN A 180 -7.86 -2.19 -18.70
C ASN A 180 -6.97 -1.31 -17.82
N LEU A 181 -7.48 -0.75 -16.73
CA LEU A 181 -6.67 0.01 -15.77
C LEU A 181 -5.66 -0.88 -15.05
N ASN A 182 -6.03 -2.13 -14.73
CA ASN A 182 -5.09 -3.13 -14.22
C ASN A 182 -3.97 -3.45 -15.21
N ALA A 183 -4.29 -3.59 -16.50
CA ALA A 183 -3.28 -3.82 -17.53
C ALA A 183 -2.31 -2.63 -17.64
N VAL A 184 -2.84 -1.40 -17.55
CA VAL A 184 -2.03 -0.17 -17.53
C VAL A 184 -1.12 -0.11 -16.29
N ALA A 185 -1.62 -0.47 -15.11
CA ALA A 185 -0.82 -0.53 -13.88
C ALA A 185 0.25 -1.64 -13.93
N LEU A 186 -0.01 -2.74 -14.63
CA LEU A 186 0.91 -3.88 -14.79
C LEU A 186 1.90 -3.71 -15.96
N ASN A 187 2.03 -2.50 -16.52
CA ASN A 187 2.99 -2.18 -17.59
C ASN A 187 2.66 -2.80 -18.96
N GLU A 188 1.44 -3.29 -19.18
CA GLU A 188 0.95 -3.76 -20.48
C GLU A 188 0.16 -2.67 -21.22
N GLN A 189 0.60 -2.32 -22.42
CA GLN A 189 0.00 -1.24 -23.21
C GLN A 189 -1.32 -1.65 -23.86
N ALA A 190 -2.43 -1.07 -23.38
CA ALA A 190 -3.41 -0.31 -24.17
C ALA A 190 -4.63 0.08 -23.31
N LEU A 191 -4.78 1.37 -22.99
CA LEU A 191 -6.07 1.87 -22.52
C LEU A 191 -7.03 1.91 -23.72
N ASN A 192 -8.11 1.13 -23.69
CA ASN A 192 -9.09 1.11 -24.78
C ASN A 192 -10.01 2.34 -24.71
N PHE A 193 -9.64 3.41 -25.42
CA PHE A 193 -10.38 4.68 -25.50
C PHE A 193 -11.84 4.52 -25.97
N LYS A 194 -12.15 3.48 -26.74
CA LYS A 194 -13.52 3.22 -27.24
C LYS A 194 -14.45 2.72 -26.13
N LEU A 195 -13.89 2.01 -25.15
CA LEU A 195 -14.59 1.59 -23.94
C LEU A 195 -14.87 2.79 -23.03
N LEU A 196 -13.94 3.75 -22.98
CA LEU A 196 -14.10 5.02 -22.27
C LEU A 196 -15.28 5.84 -22.80
N GLU A 197 -15.33 6.05 -24.12
CA GLU A 197 -16.46 6.71 -24.78
C GLU A 197 -17.76 5.94 -24.56
N THR A 198 -17.70 4.61 -24.45
CA THR A 198 -18.89 3.79 -24.17
C THR A 198 -19.39 3.98 -22.74
N VAL A 199 -18.50 4.06 -21.76
CA VAL A 199 -18.82 4.38 -20.36
C VAL A 199 -19.38 5.81 -20.27
N GLU A 200 -18.68 6.81 -20.82
CA GLU A 200 -19.14 8.20 -20.88
C GLU A 200 -20.49 8.35 -21.61
N ARG A 201 -20.70 7.64 -22.72
CA ARG A 201 -21.96 7.65 -23.48
C ARG A 201 -23.09 6.95 -22.75
N ASN A 202 -22.81 5.87 -22.01
CA ASN A 202 -23.81 5.17 -21.21
C ASN A 202 -24.18 5.98 -19.95
N LEU A 203 -23.30 6.86 -19.49
CA LEU A 203 -23.50 7.73 -18.33
C LEU A 203 -23.97 9.15 -18.69
N SER A 204 -23.75 9.60 -19.93
CA SER A 204 -24.19 10.93 -20.41
C SER A 204 -25.68 11.20 -20.24
N PRO A 205 -26.62 10.24 -20.48
CA PRO A 205 -28.04 10.45 -20.21
C PRO A 205 -28.36 10.82 -18.75
N PHE A 206 -27.51 10.42 -17.81
CA PHE A 206 -27.63 10.74 -16.38
C PHE A 206 -27.02 12.11 -16.04
N ILE A 207 -25.97 12.52 -16.77
CA ILE A 207 -25.31 13.84 -16.60
C ILE A 207 -26.12 14.97 -17.28
N GLU A 208 -26.71 14.70 -18.45
CA GLU A 208 -27.47 15.68 -19.27
C GLU A 208 -28.91 15.93 -18.78
N ALA A 209 -29.39 15.17 -17.79
CA ALA A 209 -30.66 15.43 -17.07
C ALA A 209 -30.65 16.74 -16.24
N LYS A 210 -29.68 17.63 -16.46
CA LYS A 210 -29.67 19.01 -15.98
C LYS A 210 -30.65 19.93 -16.73
N GLY A 211 -31.19 19.49 -17.88
CA GLY A 211 -31.87 20.37 -18.81
C GLY A 211 -33.38 20.52 -18.67
N ASN A 212 -34.16 19.47 -18.33
CA ASN A 212 -35.63 19.63 -18.41
C ASN A 212 -36.53 18.67 -17.62
N ARG A 213 -36.03 17.74 -16.81
CA ARG A 213 -36.88 16.99 -15.85
C ARG A 213 -36.10 16.73 -14.58
N ARG A 214 -36.67 17.13 -13.43
CA ARG A 214 -36.22 16.69 -12.10
C ARG A 214 -36.46 15.20 -12.00
N GLU A 215 -35.53 14.37 -12.45
CA GLU A 215 -35.55 12.94 -12.20
C GLU A 215 -34.11 12.42 -12.02
N ILE A 216 -33.72 12.40 -10.75
CA ILE A 216 -32.94 11.38 -10.05
C ILE A 216 -31.64 10.89 -10.73
N VAL A 217 -30.55 11.60 -10.44
CA VAL A 217 -29.23 10.99 -10.31
C VAL A 217 -28.71 11.36 -8.94
N ASP A 218 -28.31 10.36 -8.16
CA ASP A 218 -27.70 10.57 -6.86
C ASP A 218 -26.54 11.58 -7.01
N PRO A 219 -26.56 12.73 -6.29
CA PRO A 219 -25.49 13.73 -6.34
C PRO A 219 -24.09 13.13 -6.11
N LYS A 220 -24.00 12.02 -5.38
CA LYS A 220 -22.76 11.28 -5.14
C LYS A 220 -22.25 10.59 -6.42
N ILE A 221 -23.13 9.99 -7.21
CA ILE A 221 -22.78 9.39 -8.50
C ILE A 221 -22.28 10.47 -9.46
N ALA A 222 -22.97 11.62 -9.52
CA ALA A 222 -22.56 12.74 -10.36
C ALA A 222 -21.18 13.29 -9.94
N ALA A 223 -20.92 13.43 -8.64
CA ALA A 223 -19.62 13.87 -8.12
C ALA A 223 -18.51 12.85 -8.45
N GLN A 224 -18.80 11.55 -8.32
CA GLN A 224 -17.84 10.49 -8.62
C GLN A 224 -17.47 10.45 -10.11
N LEU A 225 -18.43 10.70 -11.00
CA LEU A 225 -18.20 10.78 -12.44
C LEU A 225 -17.29 11.96 -12.83
N VAL A 226 -17.39 13.10 -12.13
CA VAL A 226 -16.50 14.24 -12.34
C VAL A 226 -15.06 13.91 -11.94
N LEU A 227 -14.87 13.18 -10.82
CA LEU A 227 -13.55 12.73 -10.37
C LEU A 227 -12.94 11.75 -11.38
N ILE A 228 -13.71 10.77 -11.82
CA ILE A 228 -13.29 9.81 -12.86
C ILE A 228 -12.90 10.56 -14.14
N ASN A 229 -13.71 11.50 -14.60
CA ASN A 229 -13.39 12.29 -15.79
C ASN A 229 -12.08 13.09 -15.65
N LYS A 230 -11.85 13.69 -14.48
CA LYS A 230 -10.61 14.40 -14.19
C LYS A 230 -9.39 13.47 -14.20
N GLY A 231 -9.48 12.30 -13.56
CA GLY A 231 -8.40 11.31 -13.56
C GLY A 231 -8.15 10.72 -14.96
N MET A 232 -9.22 10.50 -15.73
CA MET A 232 -9.13 10.07 -17.14
C MET A 232 -8.39 11.09 -17.99
N GLU A 233 -8.76 12.37 -17.95
CA GLU A 233 -8.07 13.42 -18.71
C GLU A 233 -6.58 13.53 -18.34
N GLY A 234 -6.25 13.34 -17.06
CA GLY A 234 -4.86 13.23 -16.60
C GLY A 234 -4.12 12.06 -17.26
N LEU A 235 -4.73 10.87 -17.22
CA LEU A 235 -4.16 9.67 -17.84
C LEU A 235 -4.04 9.79 -19.37
N LYS A 236 -5.02 10.40 -20.05
CA LYS A 236 -4.97 10.69 -21.50
C LYS A 236 -3.83 11.65 -21.84
N ALA A 237 -3.61 12.67 -21.03
CA ALA A 237 -2.54 13.65 -21.24
C ALA A 237 -1.15 12.98 -21.10
N GLU A 238 -0.98 12.11 -20.11
CA GLU A 238 0.23 11.31 -19.92
C GLU A 238 0.49 10.37 -21.09
N PHE A 239 -0.50 9.58 -21.53
CA PHE A 239 -0.35 8.69 -22.70
C PHE A 239 -0.07 9.44 -24.00
N ARG A 240 -0.66 10.64 -24.21
CA ARG A 240 -0.35 11.49 -25.37
C ARG A 240 1.09 12.00 -25.32
N THR A 241 1.59 12.29 -24.12
CA THR A 241 2.96 12.80 -23.95
C THR A 241 3.97 11.65 -24.11
N ASN A 242 3.70 10.48 -23.53
CA ASN A 242 4.51 9.27 -23.68
C ASN A 242 4.55 8.77 -25.14
N SER A 243 3.42 8.75 -25.84
CA SER A 243 3.38 8.38 -27.27
C SER A 243 4.13 9.37 -28.17
N LYS A 244 4.08 10.67 -27.89
CA LYS A 244 4.91 11.67 -28.57
C LYS A 244 6.41 11.46 -28.30
N ILE A 245 6.78 11.18 -27.05
CA ILE A 245 8.18 10.89 -26.70
C ILE A 245 8.64 9.61 -27.41
N ARG A 246 7.81 8.57 -27.44
CA ARG A 246 8.08 7.32 -28.17
C ARG A 246 8.24 7.52 -29.67
N GLN A 247 7.37 8.31 -30.31
CA GLN A 247 7.53 8.66 -31.72
C GLN A 247 8.81 9.46 -32.01
N ILE A 248 9.23 10.32 -31.08
CA ILE A 248 10.50 11.04 -31.19
C ILE A 248 11.67 10.05 -31.11
N ILE A 249 11.60 9.05 -30.23
CA ILE A 249 12.62 8.01 -30.06
C ILE A 249 12.66 7.04 -31.27
N GLU A 250 11.51 6.57 -31.75
CA GLU A 250 11.42 5.62 -32.87
C GLU A 250 11.90 6.23 -34.20
N ASN A 251 11.76 7.54 -34.39
CA ASN A 251 12.26 8.25 -35.56
C ASN A 251 13.66 8.85 -35.34
N TYR A 252 14.30 8.59 -34.20
CA TYR A 252 15.61 9.12 -33.87
C TYR A 252 16.72 8.22 -34.43
N GLU A 253 17.50 8.75 -35.37
CA GLU A 253 18.78 8.17 -35.78
C GLU A 253 19.93 8.91 -35.09
N SER A 254 20.79 8.15 -34.41
CA SER A 254 22.05 8.66 -33.88
C SER A 254 23.14 8.64 -34.95
N ASP A 255 23.92 9.71 -35.01
CA ASP A 255 25.11 9.83 -35.85
C ASP A 255 26.41 9.73 -35.01
N LEU A 256 26.29 9.40 -33.72
CA LEU A 256 27.36 9.51 -32.73
C LEU A 256 28.52 8.56 -33.07
N PHE A 257 28.22 7.31 -33.39
CA PHE A 257 29.23 6.33 -33.81
C PHE A 257 29.91 6.74 -35.12
N GLN A 258 29.17 7.29 -36.09
CA GLN A 258 29.75 7.77 -37.35
C GLN A 258 30.77 8.90 -37.12
N HIS A 259 30.45 9.83 -36.23
CA HIS A 259 31.33 10.94 -35.88
C HIS A 259 32.53 10.49 -35.04
N ALA A 260 32.33 9.56 -34.09
CA ALA A 260 33.39 8.97 -33.28
C ALA A 260 34.37 8.16 -34.15
N SER A 261 33.85 7.41 -35.12
CA SER A 261 34.64 6.65 -36.09
C SER A 261 35.47 7.56 -37.00
N ARG A 262 34.88 8.64 -37.53
CA ARG A 262 35.62 9.66 -38.31
C ARG A 262 36.71 10.36 -37.49
N LEU A 263 36.48 10.61 -36.20
CA LEU A 263 37.51 11.18 -35.32
C LEU A 263 38.66 10.19 -35.09
N SER A 264 38.33 8.91 -34.84
CA SER A 264 39.31 7.82 -34.71
C SER A 264 40.19 7.66 -35.96
N LEU A 265 39.57 7.78 -37.15
CA LEU A 265 40.28 7.68 -38.44
C LEU A 265 41.28 8.83 -38.66
N LEU A 266 40.95 10.05 -38.22
CA LEU A 266 41.86 11.21 -38.27
C LEU A 266 43.08 11.04 -37.34
N LEU A 267 42.91 10.31 -36.24
CA LEU A 267 43.99 10.02 -35.30
C LEU A 267 44.98 9.01 -35.87
N GLY A 268 44.52 8.10 -36.74
CA GLY A 268 45.38 7.24 -37.56
C GLY A 268 46.18 7.99 -38.62
N GLU A 269 45.74 9.19 -39.03
CA GLU A 269 46.39 10.05 -40.02
C GLU A 269 47.28 11.15 -39.42
N LYS A 270 47.54 11.18 -38.09
CA LYS A 270 48.41 12.21 -37.49
C LYS A 270 49.78 12.18 -38.20
N PRO A 271 50.18 13.25 -38.91
CA PRO A 271 51.42 13.25 -39.67
C PRO A 271 52.59 13.10 -38.70
N SER A 272 53.29 11.97 -38.77
CA SER A 272 54.61 11.85 -38.17
C SER A 272 55.51 12.83 -38.94
N ASN A 273 56.02 13.86 -38.28
CA ASN A 273 56.91 14.85 -38.89
C ASN A 273 58.08 14.13 -39.62
N PRO A 274 58.12 14.11 -40.97
CA PRO A 274 59.09 13.29 -41.70
C PRO A 274 60.46 13.97 -41.83
N LEU A 275 60.58 15.22 -41.34
CA LEU A 275 61.82 16.00 -41.37
C LEU A 275 62.78 15.68 -40.21
N GLY A 276 62.31 15.00 -39.16
CA GLY A 276 63.16 14.60 -38.04
C GLY A 276 63.86 13.25 -38.24
N THR A 277 63.23 12.32 -38.94
CA THR A 277 63.71 10.92 -39.03
C THR A 277 64.73 10.72 -40.15
N THR A 278 64.62 11.48 -41.25
CA THR A 278 65.57 11.42 -42.38
C THR A 278 66.88 12.16 -42.09
N LEU A 279 66.84 13.22 -41.27
CA LEU A 279 68.02 14.00 -40.87
C LEU A 279 68.83 13.29 -39.77
N VAL A 280 68.18 12.53 -38.90
CA VAL A 280 68.83 11.72 -37.85
C VAL A 280 69.49 10.47 -38.44
N ALA A 281 68.92 9.84 -39.48
CA ALA A 281 69.56 8.73 -40.20
C ALA A 281 70.84 9.16 -40.95
N LEU A 282 70.90 10.39 -41.46
CA LEU A 282 72.09 10.98 -42.09
C LEU A 282 73.20 11.31 -41.07
N LEU A 283 72.85 11.73 -39.85
CA LEU A 283 73.82 12.00 -38.79
C LEU A 283 74.38 10.70 -38.17
N ILE A 284 73.56 9.66 -38.06
CA ILE A 284 74.00 8.33 -37.59
C ILE A 284 74.92 7.66 -38.61
N THR A 285 74.64 7.79 -39.92
CA THR A 285 75.52 7.24 -40.97
C THR A 285 76.85 8.00 -41.10
N ALA A 286 76.87 9.32 -40.91
CA ALA A 286 78.11 10.10 -40.83
C ALA A 286 78.94 9.80 -39.57
N ALA A 287 78.30 9.59 -38.41
CA ALA A 287 78.96 9.19 -37.17
C ALA A 287 79.57 7.78 -37.26
N ILE A 288 78.89 6.83 -37.91
CA ILE A 288 79.39 5.47 -38.16
C ILE A 288 80.58 5.49 -39.12
N ILE A 289 80.59 6.33 -40.16
CA ILE A 289 81.73 6.45 -41.09
C ILE A 289 82.96 7.06 -40.39
N ILE A 290 82.78 8.05 -39.51
CA ILE A 290 83.87 8.64 -38.72
C ILE A 290 84.37 7.63 -37.66
N MET A 291 83.47 6.87 -37.02
CA MET A 291 83.81 5.81 -36.07
C MET A 291 84.59 4.67 -36.74
N LEU A 292 84.21 4.26 -37.95
CA LEU A 292 84.94 3.27 -38.75
C LEU A 292 86.32 3.78 -39.22
N CYS A 293 86.47 5.08 -39.50
CA CYS A 293 87.78 5.68 -39.79
C CYS A 293 88.69 5.77 -38.56
N VAL A 294 88.13 5.98 -37.36
CA VAL A 294 88.90 5.97 -36.09
C VAL A 294 89.26 4.54 -35.68
N GLN A 295 88.37 3.56 -35.90
CA GLN A 295 88.58 2.13 -35.63
C GLN A 295 89.67 1.54 -36.54
N ASN A 296 89.71 1.94 -37.82
CA ASN A 296 90.75 1.52 -38.77
C ASN A 296 92.13 2.16 -38.46
N LEU A 297 92.16 3.28 -37.73
CA LEU A 297 93.39 3.92 -37.25
C LEU A 297 93.87 3.41 -35.88
N TRP A 298 93.00 2.81 -35.07
CA TRP A 298 93.34 2.16 -33.79
C TRP A 298 93.69 0.66 -33.93
N GLN A 299 93.11 -0.04 -34.91
CA GLN A 299 93.37 -1.47 -35.16
C GLN A 299 94.78 -1.79 -35.69
N ARG A 300 95.59 -0.78 -36.04
CA ARG A 300 96.99 -0.97 -36.47
C ARG A 300 98.04 -0.83 -35.37
N LYS A 301 97.65 -0.67 -34.09
CA LYS A 301 98.64 -0.49 -33.01
C LYS A 301 98.33 -1.11 -31.64
N PHE A 302 97.26 -1.87 -31.49
CA PHE A 302 96.90 -2.44 -30.18
C PHE A 302 96.30 -3.84 -30.33
N ASN A 303 97.11 -4.79 -30.79
CA ASN A 303 96.70 -6.19 -30.89
C ASN A 303 97.81 -7.16 -30.47
N ASP A 304 98.52 -6.82 -29.40
CA ASP A 304 99.28 -7.77 -28.58
C ASP A 304 99.18 -7.32 -27.11
N GLY A 305 98.45 -8.08 -26.31
CA GLY A 305 98.42 -7.98 -24.84
C GLY A 305 97.18 -7.31 -24.23
N LEU A 306 96.07 -8.06 -24.08
CA LEU A 306 95.24 -8.17 -22.86
C LEU A 306 93.96 -9.00 -23.16
N VAL A 307 94.12 -10.28 -23.47
CA VAL A 307 93.03 -11.29 -23.45
C VAL A 307 93.07 -12.11 -22.14
N ALA A 308 93.89 -11.68 -21.17
CA ALA A 308 94.10 -12.40 -19.90
C ALA A 308 93.52 -11.68 -18.66
N GLN A 309 92.58 -10.75 -18.82
CA GLN A 309 91.95 -10.03 -17.70
C GLN A 309 90.41 -10.03 -17.73
N LEU A 310 89.79 -10.78 -18.64
CA LEU A 310 88.32 -10.90 -18.76
C LEU A 310 87.77 -12.30 -18.47
N LEU A 311 88.61 -13.23 -18.02
CA LEU A 311 88.21 -14.61 -17.72
C LEU A 311 88.12 -14.93 -16.21
N SER A 312 88.55 -14.03 -15.32
CA SER A 312 88.36 -14.20 -13.86
C SER A 312 87.08 -13.55 -13.32
N GLU A 313 86.38 -12.74 -14.11
CA GLU A 313 85.13 -12.07 -13.71
C GLU A 313 83.88 -12.87 -14.17
N GLN A 314 84.05 -13.89 -15.02
CA GLN A 314 82.96 -14.71 -15.54
C GLN A 314 82.53 -15.84 -14.58
N GLU A 315 83.47 -16.56 -13.94
CA GLU A 315 83.13 -17.66 -13.02
C GLU A 315 82.43 -17.18 -11.73
N GLU A 316 82.86 -16.05 -11.15
CA GLU A 316 82.23 -15.47 -9.94
C GLU A 316 80.82 -14.94 -10.22
N THR A 317 80.56 -14.40 -11.43
CA THR A 317 79.20 -14.00 -11.83
C THR A 317 78.28 -15.20 -12.10
N GLU A 318 78.80 -16.33 -12.56
CA GLU A 318 78.00 -17.52 -12.87
C GLU A 318 77.51 -18.24 -11.60
N GLU A 319 78.34 -18.37 -10.57
CA GLU A 319 77.92 -18.89 -9.26
C GLU A 319 76.90 -17.98 -8.56
N ARG A 320 77.11 -16.66 -8.61
CA ARG A 320 76.17 -15.68 -8.05
C ARG A 320 74.81 -15.71 -8.74
N ILE A 321 74.78 -15.93 -10.05
CA ILE A 321 73.54 -16.10 -10.80
C ILE A 321 72.84 -17.41 -10.41
N LYS A 322 73.56 -18.51 -10.16
CA LYS A 322 72.95 -19.77 -9.68
C LYS A 322 72.32 -19.64 -8.30
N LEU A 323 73.01 -19.02 -7.35
CA LEU A 323 72.47 -18.71 -6.02
C LEU A 323 71.24 -17.81 -6.11
N PHE A 324 71.32 -16.73 -6.89
CA PHE A 324 70.20 -15.83 -7.13
C PHE A 324 69.01 -16.55 -7.78
N THR A 325 69.26 -17.45 -8.75
CA THR A 325 68.20 -18.27 -9.38
C THR A 325 67.56 -19.23 -8.38
N HIS A 326 68.34 -19.79 -7.45
CA HIS A 326 67.82 -20.64 -6.39
C HIS A 326 66.96 -19.86 -5.38
N GLU A 327 67.39 -18.65 -4.98
CA GLU A 327 66.61 -17.72 -4.14
C GLU A 327 65.30 -17.31 -4.84
N VAL A 328 65.33 -17.02 -6.15
CA VAL A 328 64.13 -16.77 -6.96
C VAL A 328 63.23 -18.01 -7.00
N SER A 329 63.79 -19.22 -7.12
CA SER A 329 62.99 -20.46 -7.10
C SER A 329 62.25 -20.63 -5.77
N ASN A 330 62.94 -20.42 -4.64
CA ASN A 330 62.31 -20.49 -3.33
C ASN A 330 61.21 -19.43 -3.16
N MET A 331 61.42 -18.22 -3.69
CA MET A 331 60.39 -17.17 -3.73
C MET A 331 59.16 -17.59 -4.56
N ILE A 332 59.37 -18.23 -5.70
CA ILE A 332 58.30 -18.74 -6.58
C ILE A 332 57.51 -19.86 -5.90
N ASP A 333 58.19 -20.72 -5.13
CA ASP A 333 57.57 -21.82 -4.38
C ASP A 333 56.80 -21.35 -3.12
N GLY A 334 56.64 -20.03 -2.94
CA GLY A 334 55.84 -19.44 -1.85
C GLY A 334 56.64 -19.14 -0.58
N ASN A 335 57.95 -19.39 -0.56
CA ASN A 335 58.81 -18.98 0.53
C ASN A 335 59.24 -17.52 0.36
N LEU A 336 58.55 -16.61 1.04
CA LEU A 336 58.86 -15.18 1.06
C LEU A 336 59.84 -14.81 2.19
N ASN A 337 60.24 -15.77 3.02
CA ASN A 337 61.31 -15.63 4.00
C ASN A 337 62.69 -15.84 3.34
N VAL A 338 62.90 -15.18 2.19
CA VAL A 338 64.14 -15.23 1.41
C VAL A 338 64.70 -13.80 1.33
N GLU A 339 66.01 -13.65 1.51
CA GLU A 339 66.73 -12.39 1.35
C GLU A 339 67.76 -12.56 0.24
N PHE A 340 67.64 -11.77 -0.82
CA PHE A 340 68.60 -11.77 -1.92
C PHE A 340 69.88 -11.08 -1.48
N THR A 341 70.99 -11.81 -1.50
CA THR A 341 72.27 -11.28 -1.00
C THR A 341 72.78 -10.13 -1.87
N VAL A 342 72.84 -8.92 -1.32
CA VAL A 342 73.33 -7.72 -2.00
C VAL A 342 74.86 -7.72 -1.98
N SER A 343 75.48 -8.00 -3.12
CA SER A 343 76.95 -7.93 -3.28
C SER A 343 77.32 -6.99 -4.42
N ASP A 344 78.41 -6.24 -4.26
CA ASP A 344 78.85 -5.23 -5.23
C ASP A 344 79.13 -5.85 -6.61
N GLY A 345 78.82 -5.10 -7.67
CA GLY A 345 78.91 -5.56 -9.06
C GLY A 345 77.59 -5.47 -9.83
N PRO A 346 77.49 -6.12 -11.00
CA PRO A 346 76.39 -5.92 -11.96
C PRO A 346 74.99 -6.33 -11.46
N THR A 347 74.90 -7.16 -10.41
CA THR A 347 73.64 -7.73 -9.90
C THR A 347 73.10 -7.03 -8.65
N LYS A 348 73.80 -6.01 -8.13
CA LYS A 348 73.42 -5.28 -6.91
C LYS A 348 72.01 -4.67 -6.99
N GLU A 349 71.77 -3.88 -8.03
CA GLU A 349 70.47 -3.21 -8.26
C GLU A 349 69.32 -4.22 -8.43
N LEU A 350 69.63 -5.40 -9.01
CA LEU A 350 68.66 -6.47 -9.19
C LEU A 350 68.29 -7.14 -7.86
N ALA A 351 69.26 -7.45 -7.00
CA ALA A 351 69.03 -8.01 -5.67
C ALA A 351 68.26 -7.03 -4.76
N GLU A 352 68.62 -5.74 -4.78
CA GLU A 352 67.88 -4.67 -4.07
C GLU A 352 66.42 -4.57 -4.56
N THR A 353 66.20 -4.62 -5.87
CA THR A 353 64.85 -4.60 -6.47
C THR A 353 64.03 -5.83 -6.10
N MET A 354 64.64 -7.02 -6.08
CA MET A 354 63.96 -8.26 -5.68
C MET A 354 63.61 -8.26 -4.19
N ASN A 355 64.50 -7.79 -3.32
CA ASN A 355 64.18 -7.64 -1.89
C ASN A 355 63.01 -6.67 -1.67
N MET A 356 62.97 -5.53 -2.40
CA MET A 356 61.81 -4.63 -2.38
C MET A 356 60.53 -5.31 -2.89
N ALA A 357 60.63 -6.17 -3.91
CA ALA A 357 59.50 -6.95 -4.42
C ALA A 357 58.99 -7.97 -3.39
N VAL A 358 59.87 -8.76 -2.76
CA VAL A 358 59.53 -9.71 -1.69
C VAL A 358 58.83 -9.01 -0.54
N GLN A 359 59.37 -7.89 -0.06
CA GLN A 359 58.73 -7.11 1.01
C GLN A 359 57.37 -6.54 0.59
N SER A 360 57.22 -6.14 -0.67
CA SER A 360 55.92 -5.69 -1.19
C SER A 360 54.90 -6.83 -1.24
N ILE A 361 55.32 -8.04 -1.64
CA ILE A 361 54.47 -9.23 -1.69
C ILE A 361 54.09 -9.66 -0.26
N ASP A 362 55.03 -9.72 0.70
CA ASP A 362 54.74 -10.01 2.12
C ASP A 362 53.69 -9.03 2.68
N ARG A 363 53.88 -7.72 2.48
CA ARG A 363 52.89 -6.70 2.89
C ARG A 363 51.54 -6.86 2.19
N MET A 364 51.51 -7.36 0.95
CA MET A 364 50.26 -7.66 0.26
C MET A 364 49.58 -8.88 0.88
N ILE A 365 50.29 -9.99 1.10
CA ILE A 365 49.73 -11.21 1.69
C ILE A 365 49.21 -10.94 3.10
N ARG A 366 49.95 -10.21 3.96
CA ARG A 366 49.48 -9.82 5.29
C ARG A 366 48.18 -9.00 5.25
N ARG A 367 48.05 -8.10 4.28
CA ARG A 367 46.80 -7.35 4.07
C ARG A 367 45.65 -8.26 3.67
N VAL A 368 45.90 -9.26 2.81
CA VAL A 368 44.88 -10.24 2.42
C VAL A 368 44.46 -11.10 3.62
N ILE A 369 45.40 -11.58 4.45
CA ILE A 369 45.09 -12.33 5.69
C ILE A 369 44.19 -11.49 6.63
N MET A 370 44.52 -10.22 6.84
CA MET A 370 43.70 -9.34 7.68
C MET A 370 42.29 -9.15 7.10
N GLN A 371 42.17 -9.00 5.77
CA GLN A 371 40.86 -8.89 5.11
C GLN A 371 40.04 -10.17 5.23
N ILE A 372 40.65 -11.34 5.09
CA ILE A 372 39.98 -12.65 5.24
C ILE A 372 39.47 -12.84 6.67
N LYS A 373 40.30 -12.53 7.69
CA LYS A 373 39.84 -12.59 9.10
C LYS A 373 38.65 -11.65 9.35
N LYS A 374 38.65 -10.47 8.74
CA LYS A 374 37.51 -9.55 8.82
C LYS A 374 36.27 -10.15 8.14
N ILE A 375 36.41 -10.75 6.96
CA ILE A 375 35.32 -11.43 6.25
C ILE A 375 34.74 -12.57 7.10
N GLN A 376 35.57 -13.39 7.76
CA GLN A 376 35.11 -14.46 8.65
C GLN A 376 34.29 -13.90 9.83
N HIS A 377 34.79 -12.84 10.48
CA HIS A 377 34.08 -12.18 11.58
C HIS A 377 32.74 -11.58 11.13
N ASP A 378 32.74 -10.87 10.00
CA ASP A 378 31.53 -10.25 9.44
C ASP A 378 30.52 -11.35 9.01
N THR A 379 30.99 -12.49 8.49
CA THR A 379 30.16 -13.66 8.16
C THR A 379 29.54 -14.31 9.39
N MET A 380 30.29 -14.48 10.49
CA MET A 380 29.75 -15.00 11.75
C MET A 380 28.66 -14.07 12.31
N SER A 381 28.89 -12.76 12.25
CA SER A 381 27.92 -11.76 12.69
C SER A 381 26.66 -11.78 11.82
N ALA A 382 26.82 -11.91 10.50
CA ALA A 382 25.72 -12.06 9.57
C ALA A 382 24.91 -13.35 9.82
N ASN A 383 25.57 -14.47 10.13
CA ASN A 383 24.90 -15.73 10.50
C ASN A 383 24.08 -15.61 11.79
N ALA A 384 24.60 -14.91 12.81
CA ALA A 384 23.85 -14.66 14.04
C ALA A 384 22.59 -13.81 13.78
N MET A 385 22.73 -12.75 12.97
CA MET A 385 21.62 -11.89 12.56
C MET A 385 20.60 -12.66 11.71
N PHE A 386 21.06 -13.56 10.84
CA PHE A 386 20.23 -14.45 10.04
C PHE A 386 19.38 -15.38 10.93
N SER A 387 20.00 -16.07 11.90
CA SER A 387 19.29 -16.95 12.83
C SER A 387 18.22 -16.20 13.65
N GLN A 388 18.53 -14.98 14.09
CA GLN A 388 17.55 -14.13 14.76
C GLN A 388 16.38 -13.75 13.82
N THR A 389 16.68 -13.39 12.57
CA THR A 389 15.67 -13.04 11.57
C THR A 389 14.77 -14.23 11.25
N GLN A 390 15.32 -15.44 11.13
CA GLN A 390 14.56 -16.67 10.92
C GLN A 390 13.62 -17.00 12.10
N THR A 391 14.05 -16.70 13.32
CA THR A 391 13.20 -16.85 14.52
C THR A 391 12.06 -15.83 14.53
N MET A 392 12.33 -14.58 14.13
CA MET A 392 11.29 -13.54 13.99
C MET A 392 10.28 -13.91 12.89
N PHE A 393 10.77 -14.37 11.75
CA PHE A 393 9.97 -14.88 10.64
C PHE A 393 8.98 -15.97 11.10
N GLY A 394 9.46 -16.97 11.84
CA GLY A 394 8.59 -18.05 12.35
C GLY A 394 7.55 -17.57 13.38
N LYS A 395 7.79 -16.45 14.07
CA LYS A 395 6.78 -15.82 14.95
C LYS A 395 5.75 -15.03 14.14
N GLU A 396 6.18 -14.26 13.15
CA GLU A 396 5.31 -13.47 12.28
C GLU A 396 4.35 -14.36 11.48
N ASP A 397 4.84 -15.50 10.96
CA ASP A 397 3.99 -16.48 10.25
C ASP A 397 2.86 -17.01 11.14
N LYS A 398 3.16 -17.34 12.40
CA LYS A 398 2.15 -17.76 13.38
C LYS A 398 1.15 -16.65 13.71
N ILE A 399 1.61 -15.41 13.83
CA ILE A 399 0.75 -14.25 14.12
C ILE A 399 -0.21 -14.00 12.97
N ILE A 400 0.27 -14.04 11.72
CA ILE A 400 -0.54 -13.84 10.52
C ILE A 400 -1.60 -14.94 10.41
N ASN A 401 -1.22 -16.22 10.58
CA ASN A 401 -2.17 -17.32 10.53
C ASN A 401 -3.23 -17.23 11.65
N ALA A 402 -2.83 -16.86 12.87
CA ALA A 402 -3.77 -16.62 13.96
C ALA A 402 -4.71 -15.43 13.69
N ALA A 403 -4.23 -14.37 13.05
CA ALA A 403 -5.05 -13.24 12.64
C ALA A 403 -6.11 -13.66 11.60
N ILE A 404 -5.72 -14.46 10.60
CA ILE A 404 -6.65 -15.01 9.59
C ILE A 404 -7.74 -15.85 10.25
N ASP A 405 -7.37 -16.76 11.15
CA ASP A 405 -8.34 -17.62 11.83
C ASP A 405 -9.27 -16.83 12.77
N ASN A 406 -8.74 -15.84 13.48
CA ASN A 406 -9.56 -14.92 14.27
C ASN A 406 -10.55 -14.14 13.39
N MET A 407 -10.13 -13.64 12.23
CA MET A 407 -11.02 -12.92 11.33
C MET A 407 -12.11 -13.81 10.70
N LYS A 408 -11.83 -15.09 10.45
CA LYS A 408 -12.87 -16.06 10.05
C LYS A 408 -13.92 -16.25 11.15
N ASN A 409 -13.48 -16.32 12.41
CA ASN A 409 -14.39 -16.41 13.54
C ASN A 409 -15.24 -15.15 13.67
N VAL A 410 -14.63 -13.97 13.54
CA VAL A 410 -15.34 -12.67 13.52
C VAL A 410 -16.37 -12.64 12.40
N SER A 411 -16.01 -13.01 11.16
CA SER A 411 -16.93 -13.08 10.03
C SER A 411 -18.14 -13.99 10.30
N THR A 412 -17.91 -15.14 10.95
CA THR A 412 -18.99 -16.05 11.36
C THR A 412 -19.91 -15.42 12.40
N VAL A 413 -19.36 -14.70 13.38
CA VAL A 413 -20.13 -13.99 14.42
C VAL A 413 -20.96 -12.87 13.79
N LEU A 414 -20.37 -12.09 12.88
CA LEU A 414 -21.07 -11.01 12.19
C LEU A 414 -22.24 -11.52 11.34
N MET A 415 -22.06 -12.65 10.65
CA MET A 415 -23.15 -13.30 9.91
C MET A 415 -24.30 -13.72 10.83
N LYS A 416 -23.99 -14.35 11.98
CA LYS A 416 -25.00 -14.71 12.98
C LYS A 416 -25.68 -13.48 13.59
N SER A 417 -24.92 -12.41 13.83
CA SER A 417 -25.45 -11.13 14.34
C SER A 417 -26.43 -10.49 13.35
N SER A 418 -26.13 -10.53 12.06
CA SER A 418 -27.04 -10.07 11.00
C SER A 418 -28.34 -10.89 10.99
N GLN A 419 -28.25 -12.22 10.99
CA GLN A 419 -29.43 -13.09 11.04
C GLN A 419 -30.28 -12.87 12.29
N HIS A 420 -29.62 -12.66 13.44
CA HIS A 420 -30.31 -12.38 14.68
C HIS A 420 -31.01 -11.01 14.65
N SER A 421 -30.39 -10.00 14.04
CA SER A 421 -30.98 -8.67 13.87
C SER A 421 -32.28 -8.74 13.05
N ASP A 422 -32.29 -9.50 11.95
CA ASP A 422 -33.48 -9.70 11.12
C ASP A 422 -34.62 -10.38 11.92
N SER A 423 -34.28 -11.39 12.73
CA SER A 423 -35.24 -12.08 13.59
C SER A 423 -35.83 -11.15 14.66
N VAL A 424 -35.01 -10.30 15.28
CA VAL A 424 -35.47 -9.38 16.32
C VAL A 424 -36.35 -8.27 15.73
N ILE A 425 -36.06 -7.80 14.51
CA ILE A 425 -36.94 -6.86 13.80
C ILE A 425 -38.32 -7.49 13.58
N ALA A 426 -38.38 -8.72 13.07
CA ALA A 426 -39.65 -9.40 12.83
C ALA A 426 -40.46 -9.59 14.14
N GLU A 427 -39.79 -9.91 15.25
CA GLU A 427 -40.43 -10.04 16.56
C GLU A 427 -40.92 -8.68 17.10
N ALA A 428 -40.16 -7.61 16.89
CA ALA A 428 -40.57 -6.25 17.25
C ALA A 428 -41.79 -5.77 16.45
N GLU A 429 -41.80 -6.00 15.13
CA GLU A 429 -42.95 -5.70 14.26
C GLU A 429 -44.21 -6.45 14.71
N GLN A 430 -44.07 -7.74 15.00
CA GLN A 430 -45.18 -8.56 15.51
C GLN A 430 -45.67 -8.03 16.87
N THR A 431 -44.75 -7.68 17.78
CA THR A 431 -45.09 -7.13 19.11
C THR A 431 -45.83 -5.80 18.98
N ALA A 432 -45.40 -4.91 18.10
CA ALA A 432 -46.06 -3.63 17.85
C ALA A 432 -47.48 -3.83 17.27
N SER A 433 -47.62 -4.78 16.33
CA SER A 433 -48.92 -5.15 15.76
C SER A 433 -49.88 -5.74 16.80
N ASP A 434 -49.39 -6.63 17.66
CA ASP A 434 -50.17 -7.25 18.73
C ASP A 434 -50.57 -6.23 19.80
N ALA A 435 -49.67 -5.32 20.17
CA ALA A 435 -49.97 -4.20 21.07
C ALA A 435 -51.08 -3.32 20.49
N THR A 436 -50.99 -2.94 19.22
CA THR A 436 -52.02 -2.14 18.52
C THR A 436 -53.38 -2.84 18.51
N THR A 437 -53.40 -4.15 18.22
CA THR A 437 -54.62 -4.96 18.22
C THR A 437 -55.24 -5.01 19.62
N ASN A 438 -54.42 -5.21 20.66
CA ASN A 438 -54.89 -5.25 22.04
C ASN A 438 -55.40 -3.89 22.53
N VAL A 439 -54.78 -2.77 22.13
CA VAL A 439 -55.29 -1.42 22.42
C VAL A 439 -56.71 -1.25 21.85
N ASN A 440 -56.95 -1.69 20.61
CA ASN A 440 -58.28 -1.59 20.01
C ASN A 440 -59.31 -2.44 20.78
N ARG A 441 -58.96 -3.67 21.16
CA ARG A 441 -59.83 -4.54 21.97
C ARG A 441 -60.13 -3.96 23.35
N ILE A 442 -59.15 -3.31 23.98
CA ILE A 442 -59.34 -2.62 25.26
C ILE A 442 -60.26 -1.42 25.10
N ARG A 443 -60.15 -0.65 24.02
CA ARG A 443 -61.06 0.47 23.74
C ARG A 443 -62.50 0.01 23.54
N GLU A 444 -62.71 -1.11 22.86
CA GLU A 444 -64.02 -1.74 22.74
C GLU A 444 -64.56 -2.17 24.10
N GLY A 445 -63.75 -2.87 24.91
CA GLY A 445 -64.13 -3.27 26.27
C GLY A 445 -64.43 -2.09 27.20
N LEU A 446 -63.67 -1.00 27.08
CA LEU A 446 -63.92 0.23 27.82
C LEU A 446 -65.27 0.86 27.45
N ALA A 447 -65.64 0.85 26.17
CA ALA A 447 -66.95 1.32 25.72
C ALA A 447 -68.09 0.48 26.32
N ASP A 448 -67.91 -0.84 26.40
CA ASP A 448 -68.88 -1.74 27.05
C ASP A 448 -69.01 -1.44 28.55
N ILE A 449 -67.90 -1.23 29.27
CA ILE A 449 -67.89 -0.89 30.70
C ILE A 449 -68.63 0.44 30.94
N ILE A 450 -68.36 1.46 30.11
CA ILE A 450 -69.07 2.74 30.17
C ILE A 450 -70.58 2.52 29.94
N GLY A 451 -70.96 1.67 28.98
CA GLY A 451 -72.36 1.32 28.75
C GLY A 451 -73.02 0.58 29.93
N ILE A 452 -72.27 -0.19 30.71
CA ILE A 452 -72.76 -0.81 31.96
C ILE A 452 -72.93 0.26 33.04
N ALA A 453 -72.00 1.21 33.17
CA ALA A 453 -72.10 2.34 34.10
C ALA A 453 -73.40 3.13 33.89
N ASP A 454 -73.73 3.47 32.64
CA ASP A 454 -74.97 4.15 32.27
C ASP A 454 -76.22 3.34 32.66
N LYS A 455 -76.18 2.01 32.48
CA LYS A 455 -77.27 1.12 32.90
C LYS A 455 -77.44 1.09 34.42
N MET A 456 -76.35 1.15 35.20
CA MET A 456 -76.42 1.20 36.66
C MET A 456 -76.99 2.53 37.17
N ILE A 457 -76.66 3.66 36.52
CA ILE A 457 -77.28 4.96 36.82
C ILE A 457 -78.80 4.91 36.59
N ASN A 458 -79.23 4.35 35.45
CA ASN A 458 -80.66 4.17 35.15
C ASN A 458 -81.35 3.24 36.17
N LEU A 459 -80.67 2.15 36.57
CA LEU A 459 -81.20 1.22 37.56
C LEU A 459 -81.37 1.90 38.93
N ARG A 460 -80.42 2.74 39.34
CA ARG A 460 -80.51 3.56 40.56
C ARG A 460 -81.75 4.45 40.54
N GLU A 461 -82.04 5.10 39.41
CA GLU A 461 -83.23 5.94 39.25
C GLU A 461 -84.53 5.11 39.31
N ILE A 462 -84.57 3.94 38.68
CA ILE A 462 -85.71 3.02 38.76
C ILE A 462 -85.95 2.58 40.21
N VAL A 463 -84.90 2.15 40.92
CA VAL A 463 -85.00 1.75 42.33
C VAL A 463 -85.52 2.91 43.18
N GLY A 464 -85.01 4.13 43.00
CA GLY A 464 -85.50 5.32 43.69
C GLY A 464 -87.00 5.59 43.47
N ARG A 465 -87.49 5.45 42.23
CA ARG A 465 -88.92 5.57 41.93
C ARG A 465 -89.76 4.47 42.57
N VAL A 466 -89.26 3.24 42.63
CA VAL A 466 -89.96 2.12 43.28
C VAL A 466 -90.06 2.36 44.80
N VAL A 467 -88.99 2.85 45.43
CA VAL A 467 -88.99 3.24 46.86
C VAL A 467 -90.05 4.32 47.12
N GLN A 468 -90.10 5.37 46.31
CA GLN A 468 -91.09 6.45 46.44
C GLN A 468 -92.54 5.94 46.27
N ASN A 469 -92.76 5.03 45.32
CA ASN A 469 -94.07 4.40 45.13
C ASN A 469 -94.46 3.53 46.34
N GLN A 470 -93.51 2.79 46.92
CA GLN A 470 -93.74 1.98 48.10
C GLN A 470 -94.12 2.83 49.32
N GLU A 471 -93.45 3.95 49.54
CA GLU A 471 -93.80 4.91 50.60
C GLU A 471 -95.22 5.46 50.42
N SER A 472 -95.62 5.74 49.17
CA SER A 472 -96.97 6.21 48.84
C SER A 472 -98.04 5.13 49.12
N ILE A 473 -97.75 3.86 48.80
CA ILE A 473 -98.64 2.74 49.13
C ILE A 473 -98.76 2.57 50.65
N GLN A 474 -97.66 2.68 51.38
CA GLN A 474 -97.66 2.59 52.84
C GLN A 474 -98.55 3.67 53.47
N GLN A 475 -98.52 4.90 52.95
CA GLN A 475 -99.43 5.98 53.36
C GLN A 475 -100.90 5.65 53.08
N ASN A 476 -101.20 5.10 51.90
CA ASN A 476 -102.56 4.69 51.55
C ASN A 476 -103.08 3.58 52.46
N ILE A 477 -102.25 2.61 52.84
CA ILE A 477 -102.63 1.55 53.78
C ILE A 477 -102.96 2.12 55.16
N SER A 478 -102.14 3.04 55.67
CA SER A 478 -102.43 3.72 56.94
C SER A 478 -103.78 4.46 56.90
N ALA A 479 -104.09 5.12 55.78
CA ALA A 479 -105.40 5.76 55.62
C ALA A 479 -106.58 4.76 55.57
N VAL A 480 -106.37 3.55 55.02
CA VAL A 480 -107.40 2.50 55.02
C VAL A 480 -107.56 1.88 56.40
N GLU A 481 -106.48 1.72 57.17
CA GLU A 481 -106.55 1.29 58.57
C GLU A 481 -107.35 2.30 59.41
N ASP A 482 -107.06 3.60 59.27
CA ASP A 482 -107.82 4.66 59.94
C ASP A 482 -109.32 4.59 59.57
N ALA A 483 -109.64 4.31 58.30
CA ALA A 483 -111.02 4.15 57.84
C ALA A 483 -111.68 2.86 58.35
N THR A 484 -110.91 1.78 58.49
CA THR A 484 -111.37 0.49 59.01
C THR A 484 -111.67 0.59 60.50
N GLU A 485 -110.79 1.24 61.27
CA GLU A 485 -111.01 1.54 62.70
C GLU A 485 -112.28 2.39 62.91
N GLN A 486 -112.48 3.43 62.07
CA GLN A 486 -113.72 4.20 62.07
C GLN A 486 -114.95 3.34 61.74
N THR A 487 -114.81 2.38 60.83
CA THR A 487 -115.89 1.46 60.46
C THR A 487 -116.23 0.50 61.60
N VAL A 488 -115.24 -0.01 62.34
CA VAL A 488 -115.45 -0.80 63.57
C VAL A 488 -116.21 0.00 64.61
N ILE A 489 -115.84 1.27 64.82
CA ILE A 489 -116.54 2.17 65.76
C ILE A 489 -118.00 2.40 65.31
N LEU A 490 -118.24 2.61 64.01
CA LEU A 490 -119.58 2.77 63.45
C LEU A 490 -120.43 1.49 63.59
N ALA A 491 -119.85 0.33 63.29
CA ALA A 491 -120.49 -0.98 63.44
C ALA A 491 -120.83 -1.27 64.91
N LEU A 492 -119.92 -0.98 65.84
CA LEU A 492 -120.16 -1.10 67.29
C LEU A 492 -121.31 -0.19 67.74
N ASN A 493 -121.32 1.06 67.30
CA ASN A 493 -122.42 2.01 67.59
C ASN A 493 -123.76 1.51 67.02
N ALA A 494 -123.76 0.92 65.82
CA ALA A 494 -124.94 0.31 65.21
C ALA A 494 -125.41 -0.94 65.97
N ALA A 495 -124.50 -1.79 66.43
CA ALA A 495 -124.81 -2.98 67.24
C ALA A 495 -125.45 -2.59 68.59
N ILE A 496 -124.93 -1.55 69.26
CA ILE A 496 -125.50 -1.00 70.50
C ILE A 496 -126.92 -0.47 70.26
N GLN A 497 -127.13 0.28 69.18
CA GLN A 497 -128.46 0.81 68.81
C GLN A 497 -129.44 -0.32 68.44
N ALA A 498 -128.98 -1.35 67.72
CA ALA A 498 -129.78 -2.51 67.37
C ALA A 498 -130.21 -3.33 68.60
N ALA A 499 -129.32 -3.52 69.57
CA ALA A 499 -129.63 -4.15 70.86
C ALA A 499 -130.67 -3.35 71.68
N SER A 500 -130.67 -2.02 71.52
CA SER A 500 -131.60 -1.12 72.21
C SER A 500 -133.04 -1.17 71.65
N ALA A 501 -133.23 -1.66 70.41
CA ALA A 501 -134.51 -1.67 69.70
C ALA A 501 -135.34 -2.98 69.85
N ASN A 502 -134.91 -3.93 70.69
CA ASN A 502 -135.59 -5.23 70.92
C ASN A 502 -135.96 -5.96 69.60
N GLN A 503 -137.23 -6.30 69.36
CA GLN A 503 -137.67 -7.06 68.17
C GLN A 503 -137.49 -6.30 66.83
N GLY A 504 -137.46 -4.95 66.84
CA GLY A 504 -137.29 -4.14 65.63
C GLY A 504 -135.83 -3.98 65.17
N GLY A 505 -134.85 -4.35 66.01
CA GLY A 505 -133.42 -4.18 65.75
C GLY A 505 -132.70 -5.40 65.19
N GLN A 506 -133.34 -6.56 65.08
CA GLN A 506 -132.67 -7.82 64.67
C GLN A 506 -131.95 -7.73 63.32
N GLY A 507 -132.56 -7.10 62.31
CA GLY A 507 -131.92 -6.90 61.00
C GLY A 507 -130.71 -5.97 61.07
N PHE A 508 -130.77 -4.92 61.90
CA PHE A 508 -129.65 -3.99 62.11
C PHE A 508 -128.52 -4.63 62.93
N ALA A 509 -128.83 -5.52 63.88
CA ALA A 509 -127.84 -6.26 64.64
C ALA A 509 -127.03 -7.19 63.74
N ILE A 510 -127.69 -7.90 62.82
CA ILE A 510 -127.03 -8.77 61.83
C ILE A 510 -126.09 -7.95 60.93
N VAL A 511 -126.56 -6.81 60.41
CA VAL A 511 -125.73 -5.92 59.56
C VAL A 511 -124.53 -5.36 60.34
N ALA A 512 -124.70 -5.01 61.62
CA ALA A 512 -123.61 -4.51 62.44
C ALA A 512 -122.56 -5.60 62.74
N THR A 513 -122.97 -6.84 63.02
CA THR A 513 -122.05 -7.98 63.16
C THR A 513 -121.31 -8.26 61.86
N GLU A 514 -122.01 -8.27 60.72
CA GLU A 514 -121.41 -8.48 59.40
C GLU A 514 -120.40 -7.37 59.05
N MET A 515 -120.69 -6.11 59.40
CA MET A 515 -119.76 -4.99 59.24
C MET A 515 -118.50 -5.14 60.11
N GLN A 516 -118.63 -5.72 61.30
CA GLN A 516 -117.51 -5.97 62.20
C GLN A 516 -116.63 -7.11 61.67
N GLU A 517 -117.23 -8.23 61.25
CA GLU A 517 -116.51 -9.33 60.60
C GLU A 517 -115.80 -8.88 59.31
N LEU A 518 -116.43 -8.02 58.51
CA LEU A 518 -115.81 -7.44 57.32
C LEU A 518 -114.63 -6.52 57.66
N ALA A 519 -114.75 -5.71 58.72
CA ALA A 519 -113.68 -4.83 59.16
C ALA A 519 -112.48 -5.63 59.71
N ASP A 520 -112.72 -6.67 60.51
CA ASP A 520 -111.69 -7.58 61.00
C ASP A 520 -110.95 -8.26 59.82
N GLN A 521 -111.68 -8.67 58.78
CA GLN A 521 -111.09 -9.26 57.58
C GLN A 521 -110.29 -8.26 56.73
N ILE A 522 -110.72 -6.99 56.69
CA ILE A 522 -109.94 -5.90 56.07
C ILE A 522 -108.65 -5.66 56.87
N GLU A 523 -108.71 -5.65 58.19
CA GLU A 523 -107.53 -5.46 59.06
C GLU A 523 -106.51 -6.59 58.90
N GLU A 524 -106.96 -7.85 58.87
CA GLU A 524 -106.09 -9.00 58.58
C GLU A 524 -105.42 -8.87 57.22
N THR A 525 -106.18 -8.50 56.18
CA THR A 525 -105.65 -8.29 54.82
C THR A 525 -104.63 -7.14 54.78
N MET A 526 -104.87 -6.04 55.51
CA MET A 526 -103.94 -4.91 55.57
C MET A 526 -102.63 -5.27 56.28
N ASN A 527 -102.70 -6.07 57.34
CA ASN A 527 -101.51 -6.58 58.03
C ASN A 527 -100.66 -7.48 57.12
N ASP A 528 -101.30 -8.34 56.31
CA ASP A 528 -100.60 -9.15 55.30
C ASP A 528 -99.92 -8.28 54.23
N ILE A 529 -100.61 -7.26 53.71
CA ILE A 529 -100.03 -6.33 52.72
C ILE A 529 -98.85 -5.56 53.34
N LYS A 530 -98.94 -5.11 54.61
CA LYS A 530 -97.81 -4.47 55.32
C LYS A 530 -96.60 -5.40 55.43
N SER A 531 -96.83 -6.67 55.78
CA SER A 531 -95.76 -7.66 55.87
C SER A 531 -95.06 -7.84 54.51
N GLN A 532 -95.84 -7.94 53.42
CA GLN A 532 -95.32 -8.01 52.05
C GLN A 532 -94.54 -6.75 51.67
N LEU A 533 -95.05 -5.56 51.97
CA LEU A 533 -94.35 -4.29 51.70
C LEU A 533 -93.05 -4.16 52.49
N SER A 534 -93.01 -4.60 53.74
CA SER A 534 -91.79 -4.64 54.55
C SER A 534 -90.72 -5.54 53.91
N SER A 535 -91.13 -6.70 53.39
CA SER A 535 -90.25 -7.61 52.65
C SER A 535 -89.72 -6.96 51.36
N VAL A 536 -90.59 -6.30 50.59
CA VAL A 536 -90.20 -5.54 49.39
C VAL A 536 -89.23 -4.42 49.74
N SER A 537 -89.48 -3.68 50.83
CA SER A 537 -88.62 -2.60 51.32
C SER A 537 -87.21 -3.09 51.59
N LYS A 538 -87.10 -4.23 52.29
CA LYS A 538 -85.81 -4.84 52.60
C LYS A 538 -85.08 -5.27 51.32
N GLY A 539 -85.81 -5.87 50.37
CA GLY A 539 -85.26 -6.20 49.05
C GLY A 539 -84.75 -4.98 48.28
N LEU A 540 -85.44 -3.84 48.35
CA LEU A 540 -85.00 -2.59 47.71
C LEU A 540 -83.74 -2.00 48.35
N VAL A 541 -83.60 -2.08 49.69
CA VAL A 541 -82.37 -1.68 50.39
C VAL A 541 -81.20 -2.55 49.93
N ASP A 542 -81.38 -3.86 49.86
CA ASP A 542 -80.35 -4.79 49.40
C ASP A 542 -79.98 -4.53 47.93
N ILE A 543 -80.96 -4.26 47.05
CA ILE A 543 -80.72 -3.89 45.65
C ILE A 543 -79.97 -2.55 45.57
N SER A 544 -80.35 -1.54 46.35
CA SER A 544 -79.67 -0.24 46.34
C SER A 544 -78.21 -0.37 46.76
N ALA A 545 -77.92 -1.15 47.81
CA ALA A 545 -76.56 -1.42 48.25
C ALA A 545 -75.75 -2.16 47.17
N SER A 546 -76.37 -3.11 46.46
CA SER A 546 -75.75 -3.83 45.36
C SER A 546 -75.44 -2.92 44.16
N VAL A 547 -76.33 -1.99 43.83
CA VAL A 547 -76.11 -0.99 42.76
C VAL A 547 -74.97 -0.04 43.12
N GLU A 548 -74.91 0.46 44.36
CA GLU A 548 -73.85 1.35 44.82
C GLU A 548 -72.48 0.63 44.76
N ASN A 549 -72.41 -0.61 45.27
CA ASN A 549 -71.19 -1.42 45.23
C ASN A 549 -70.74 -1.74 43.79
N THR A 550 -71.68 -2.12 42.92
CA THR A 550 -71.37 -2.41 41.52
C THR A 550 -70.88 -1.17 40.78
N THR A 551 -71.39 0.02 41.12
CA THR A 551 -70.92 1.28 40.54
C THR A 551 -69.49 1.58 40.95
N GLU A 552 -69.12 1.38 42.23
CA GLU A 552 -67.75 1.53 42.71
C GLU A 552 -66.78 0.57 42.00
N VAL A 553 -67.18 -0.69 41.80
CA VAL A 553 -66.39 -1.67 41.04
C VAL A 553 -66.18 -1.24 39.59
N ILE A 554 -67.22 -0.72 38.93
CA ILE A 554 -67.13 -0.22 37.55
C ILE A 554 -66.17 0.96 37.44
N GLU A 555 -66.21 1.91 38.39
CA GLU A 555 -65.28 3.04 38.41
C GLU A 555 -63.82 2.56 38.53
N GLY A 556 -63.57 1.57 39.39
CA GLY A 556 -62.26 0.92 39.51
C GLY A 556 -61.80 0.24 38.21
N GLU A 557 -62.70 -0.50 37.55
CA GLU A 557 -62.42 -1.17 36.27
C GLU A 557 -62.10 -0.18 35.14
N ILE A 558 -62.77 0.97 35.09
CA ILE A 558 -62.45 2.03 34.11
C ILE A 558 -61.02 2.53 34.28
N VAL A 559 -60.57 2.73 35.52
CA VAL A 559 -59.20 3.17 35.82
C VAL A 559 -58.19 2.11 35.40
N LEU A 560 -58.38 0.86 35.81
CA LEU A 560 -57.50 -0.27 35.46
C LEU A 560 -57.42 -0.48 33.94
N THR A 561 -58.53 -0.34 33.24
CA THR A 561 -58.60 -0.49 31.78
C THR A 561 -57.78 0.61 31.09
N ARG A 562 -57.84 1.86 31.58
CA ARG A 562 -57.03 2.97 31.07
C ARG A 562 -55.54 2.79 31.35
N GLU A 563 -55.17 2.32 32.54
CA GLU A 563 -53.78 2.00 32.86
C GLU A 563 -53.24 0.91 31.93
N THR A 564 -54.06 -0.10 31.63
CA THR A 564 -53.69 -1.17 30.68
C THR A 564 -53.51 -0.63 29.26
N GLU A 565 -54.37 0.28 28.79
CA GLU A 565 -54.21 0.98 27.51
C GLU A 565 -52.86 1.74 27.45
N GLN A 566 -52.51 2.47 28.52
CA GLN A 566 -51.23 3.20 28.59
C GLN A 566 -50.02 2.25 28.54
N CYS A 567 -50.07 1.13 29.26
CA CYS A 567 -49.03 0.11 29.22
C CYS A 567 -48.84 -0.48 27.81
N LEU A 568 -49.93 -0.77 27.10
CA LEU A 568 -49.85 -1.29 25.73
C LEU A 568 -49.30 -0.25 24.74
N ASN A 569 -49.70 1.01 24.85
CA ASN A 569 -49.11 2.09 24.03
C ASN A 569 -47.61 2.24 24.31
N ALA A 570 -47.17 2.09 25.57
CA ALA A 570 -45.75 2.11 25.91
C ALA A 570 -44.99 0.92 25.31
N ILE A 571 -45.61 -0.28 25.25
CA ILE A 571 -45.05 -1.46 24.58
C ILE A 571 -44.89 -1.21 23.08
N GLU A 572 -45.90 -0.64 22.42
CA GLU A 572 -45.84 -0.28 20.99
C GLU A 572 -44.67 0.70 20.72
N MET A 573 -44.55 1.75 21.53
CA MET A 573 -43.44 2.71 21.41
C MET A 573 -42.07 2.05 21.63
N ALA A 574 -41.96 1.16 22.62
CA ALA A 574 -40.74 0.43 22.90
C ALA A 574 -40.35 -0.50 21.74
N ALA A 575 -41.32 -1.19 21.13
CA ALA A 575 -41.10 -2.05 19.97
C ALA A 575 -40.61 -1.25 18.75
N ASN A 576 -41.23 -0.09 18.46
CA ASN A 576 -40.79 0.81 17.38
C ASN A 576 -39.39 1.38 17.64
N GLN A 577 -39.06 1.71 18.90
CA GLN A 577 -37.71 2.16 19.25
C GLN A 577 -36.68 1.04 19.10
N LEU A 578 -37.05 -0.20 19.43
CA LEU A 578 -36.20 -1.38 19.27
C LEU A 578 -35.81 -1.58 17.80
N GLU A 579 -36.76 -1.41 16.87
CA GLU A 579 -36.50 -1.46 15.42
C GLU A 579 -35.37 -0.48 15.02
N GLY A 580 -35.43 0.77 15.50
CA GLY A 580 -34.41 1.77 15.23
C GLY A 580 -33.02 1.40 15.79
N VAL A 581 -32.97 0.83 16.99
CA VAL A 581 -31.72 0.35 17.61
C VAL A 581 -31.14 -0.83 16.83
N ILE A 582 -31.96 -1.79 16.43
CA ILE A 582 -31.50 -2.96 15.67
C ILE A 582 -31.06 -2.58 14.26
N SER A 583 -31.73 -1.63 13.61
CA SER A 583 -31.28 -1.07 12.33
C SER A 583 -29.88 -0.42 12.43
N ALA A 584 -29.63 0.34 13.50
CA ALA A 584 -28.32 0.89 13.77
C ALA A 584 -27.27 -0.20 14.05
N ALA A 585 -27.63 -1.24 14.79
CA ALA A 585 -26.77 -2.39 15.05
C ALA A 585 -26.43 -3.14 13.75
N ALA A 586 -27.41 -3.40 12.88
CA ALA A 586 -27.20 -4.04 11.58
C ALA A 586 -26.24 -3.24 10.69
N LYS A 587 -26.36 -1.91 10.70
CA LYS A 587 -25.41 -1.02 10.01
C LYS A 587 -24.00 -1.11 10.59
N ALA A 588 -23.85 -1.18 11.91
CA ALA A 588 -22.55 -1.37 12.55
C ALA A 588 -21.94 -2.74 12.19
N THR A 589 -22.72 -3.81 12.23
CA THR A 589 -22.31 -5.16 11.80
C THR A 589 -21.85 -5.17 10.34
N ALA A 590 -22.49 -4.41 9.46
CA ALA A 590 -22.07 -4.29 8.06
C ALA A 590 -20.69 -3.60 7.92
N VAL A 591 -20.44 -2.53 8.69
CA VAL A 591 -19.13 -1.85 8.71
C VAL A 591 -18.05 -2.77 9.27
N GLU A 592 -18.31 -3.46 10.38
CA GLU A 592 -17.37 -4.43 10.96
C GLU A 592 -17.05 -5.58 9.99
N SER A 593 -18.01 -5.98 9.16
CA SER A 593 -17.80 -7.01 8.12
C SER A 593 -16.85 -6.52 7.02
N GLU A 594 -16.99 -5.29 6.57
CA GLU A 594 -16.06 -4.68 5.61
C GLU A 594 -14.65 -4.55 6.20
N GLU A 595 -14.54 -4.13 7.45
CA GLU A 595 -13.26 -4.06 8.16
C GLU A 595 -12.60 -5.43 8.32
N ALA A 596 -13.36 -6.45 8.74
CA ALA A 596 -12.87 -7.82 8.86
C ALA A 596 -12.34 -8.34 7.51
N GLN A 597 -13.03 -8.05 6.41
CA GLN A 597 -12.57 -8.44 5.07
C GLN A 597 -11.28 -7.69 4.67
N SER A 598 -11.16 -6.42 5.01
CA SER A 598 -9.93 -5.65 4.78
C SER A 598 -8.74 -6.23 5.56
N VAL A 599 -8.95 -6.66 6.80
CA VAL A 599 -7.91 -7.32 7.61
C VAL A 599 -7.52 -8.67 7.01
N ILE A 600 -8.48 -9.46 6.50
CA ILE A 600 -8.20 -10.72 5.79
C ILE A 600 -7.32 -10.46 4.57
N ASN A 601 -7.71 -9.50 3.72
CA ASN A 601 -6.94 -9.18 2.51
C ASN A 601 -5.52 -8.70 2.84
N SER A 602 -5.37 -7.87 3.87
CA SER A 602 -4.07 -7.40 4.35
C SER A 602 -3.21 -8.55 4.90
N SER A 603 -3.84 -9.50 5.59
CA SER A 603 -3.18 -10.70 6.11
C SER A 603 -2.72 -11.64 4.99
N ASP A 604 -3.51 -11.80 3.92
CA ASP A 604 -3.12 -12.58 2.73
C ASP A 604 -1.94 -11.94 1.97
N GLN A 605 -1.92 -10.61 1.88
CA GLN A 605 -0.77 -9.86 1.33
C GLN A 605 0.48 -10.06 2.18
N LEU A 606 0.36 -9.95 3.50
CA LEU A 606 1.46 -10.21 4.43
C LEU A 606 1.96 -11.66 4.30
N ASN A 607 1.06 -12.63 4.22
CA ASN A 607 1.40 -14.04 4.03
C ASN A 607 2.16 -14.28 2.72
N SER A 608 1.78 -13.60 1.64
CA SER A 608 2.51 -13.65 0.37
C SER A 608 3.90 -13.01 0.49
N GLY A 609 4.01 -11.87 1.18
CA GLY A 609 5.29 -11.25 1.52
C GLY A 609 6.19 -12.17 2.36
N MET A 610 5.61 -12.91 3.31
CA MET A 610 6.32 -13.92 4.10
C MET A 610 6.87 -15.05 3.22
N LYS A 611 6.13 -15.54 2.22
CA LYS A 611 6.68 -16.53 1.28
C LYS A 611 7.90 -16.02 0.53
N HIS A 612 7.87 -14.77 0.07
CA HIS A 612 9.02 -14.14 -0.57
C HIS A 612 10.19 -13.96 0.39
N LEU A 613 9.94 -13.48 1.61
CA LEU A 613 10.96 -13.35 2.63
C LEU A 613 11.60 -14.69 2.99
N GLY A 614 10.81 -15.76 3.09
CA GLY A 614 11.31 -17.12 3.30
C GLY A 614 12.25 -17.59 2.20
N ALA A 615 11.92 -17.31 0.94
CA ALA A 615 12.80 -17.62 -0.20
C ALA A 615 14.12 -16.82 -0.14
N SER A 616 14.05 -15.51 0.11
CA SER A 616 15.24 -14.66 0.27
C SER A 616 16.11 -15.09 1.45
N LEU A 617 15.50 -15.52 2.56
CA LEU A 617 16.25 -16.07 3.69
C LEU A 617 17.01 -17.35 3.28
N SER A 618 16.38 -18.24 2.52
CA SER A 618 17.07 -19.44 2.01
C SER A 618 18.26 -19.09 1.12
N GLU A 619 18.15 -18.07 0.27
CA GLU A 619 19.24 -17.61 -0.59
C GLU A 619 20.38 -16.98 0.21
N ILE A 620 20.06 -16.15 1.21
CA ILE A 620 21.06 -15.53 2.10
C ILE A 620 21.83 -16.62 2.86
N GLN A 621 21.15 -17.66 3.35
CA GLN A 621 21.83 -18.77 4.03
C GLN A 621 22.83 -19.46 3.12
N ALA A 622 22.43 -19.79 1.89
CA ALA A 622 23.31 -20.43 0.92
C ALA A 622 24.52 -19.55 0.59
N ALA A 623 24.33 -18.23 0.47
CA ALA A 623 25.41 -17.28 0.24
C ALA A 623 26.39 -17.19 1.43
N LEU A 624 25.87 -17.15 2.67
CA LEU A 624 26.71 -17.11 3.87
C LEU A 624 27.52 -18.39 4.05
N GLU A 625 26.94 -19.55 3.76
CA GLU A 625 27.65 -20.83 3.75
C GLU A 625 28.75 -20.84 2.69
N ALA A 626 28.47 -20.38 1.47
CA ALA A 626 29.47 -20.28 0.40
C ALA A 626 30.63 -19.34 0.77
N ILE A 627 30.34 -18.14 1.29
CA ILE A 627 31.37 -17.19 1.74
C ILE A 627 32.22 -17.80 2.85
N SER A 628 31.60 -18.50 3.81
CA SER A 628 32.34 -19.15 4.88
C SER A 628 33.28 -20.23 4.34
N ILE A 629 32.84 -21.02 3.36
CA ILE A 629 33.67 -22.05 2.72
C ILE A 629 34.83 -21.40 1.96
N ASP A 630 34.55 -20.41 1.11
CA ASP A 630 35.56 -19.75 0.28
C ASP A 630 36.59 -18.99 1.13
N SER A 631 36.15 -18.33 2.20
CA SER A 631 37.05 -17.64 3.14
C SER A 631 37.97 -18.62 3.87
N ASN A 632 37.50 -19.82 4.21
CA ASN A 632 38.33 -20.86 4.82
C ASN A 632 39.34 -21.41 3.80
N ARG A 633 38.91 -21.68 2.56
CA ARG A 633 39.80 -22.12 1.48
C ARG A 633 40.90 -21.10 1.19
N LEU A 634 40.57 -19.82 1.11
CA LEU A 634 41.56 -18.75 0.92
C LEU A 634 42.55 -18.66 2.11
N THR A 635 42.07 -18.93 3.32
CA THR A 635 42.95 -19.01 4.50
C THR A 635 43.96 -20.15 4.33
N ASP A 636 43.49 -21.33 3.92
CA ASP A 636 44.35 -22.49 3.67
C ASP A 636 45.35 -22.24 2.54
N ASP A 637 44.90 -21.67 1.42
CA ASP A 637 45.75 -21.31 0.27
C ASP A 637 46.84 -20.31 0.67
N ILE A 638 46.52 -19.32 1.50
CA ILE A 638 47.50 -18.32 1.95
C ILE A 638 48.47 -18.89 3.00
N ASN A 639 48.02 -19.83 3.83
CA ASN A 639 48.88 -20.49 4.80
C ASN A 639 49.99 -21.35 4.14
N THR A 640 49.93 -21.57 2.82
CA THR A 640 51.03 -22.20 2.07
C THR A 640 52.25 -21.28 1.90
N PHE A 641 52.08 -19.95 2.02
CA PHE A 641 53.18 -19.00 1.94
C PHE A 641 53.95 -18.93 3.27
N VAL A 642 55.27 -19.10 3.19
CA VAL A 642 56.17 -18.90 4.34
C VAL A 642 56.56 -17.43 4.39
N LEU A 643 55.94 -16.69 5.30
CA LEU A 643 56.21 -15.26 5.51
C LEU A 643 57.41 -15.06 6.43
N TRP A 644 58.00 -13.86 6.40
CA TRP A 644 58.99 -13.46 7.40
C TRP A 644 58.38 -13.57 8.81
N GLU A 645 59.02 -14.33 9.70
CA GLU A 645 58.71 -14.22 11.12
C GLU A 645 59.13 -12.83 11.59
N ASP A 646 58.22 -12.09 12.23
CA ASP A 646 58.57 -10.89 12.97
C ASP A 646 59.46 -11.30 14.16
N ASN A 647 60.76 -11.48 13.93
CA ASN A 647 61.77 -11.63 14.99
C ASN A 647 62.08 -10.30 15.69
N HIS A 648 61.15 -9.35 15.64
CA HIS A 648 61.15 -8.11 16.38
C HIS A 648 59.87 -7.96 17.21
N ALA A 649 59.55 -9.00 17.97
CA ALA A 649 58.77 -8.89 19.20
C ALA A 649 59.62 -9.38 20.38
N LYS A 650 60.49 -8.48 20.88
CA LYS A 650 60.90 -8.45 22.28
C LYS A 650 60.22 -7.27 22.94
#